data_AF-A0AAD7XHQ1-F1
#
_entry.id   AF-A0AAD7XHQ1-F1
#
_cell.length_a   1.000
_cell.length_b   1.000
_cell.length_c   1.000
_cell.angle_alpha   90.00
_cell.angle_beta   90.00
_cell.angle_gamma   90.00
#
_symmetry.space_group_name_H-M   'P 1'
#
loop_
_entity.id
_entity.type
_entity.pdbx_description
1 polymer ?
#
loop_
_entity_poly.entity_id
_entity_poly.type
_entity_poly.pdbx_seq_one_letter_code
_entity_poly.pdbx_strand_id
1 'polypeptide(L)'
;MAVAAVLGLVVLSARVAWSGWVDPQTPLWARATTAIETGFAHTLVFSDEFEVEGRSFADGDDPRWTAVDKNDYTNMALHYYHADHVRTTNGVLNITTDYAPTTFESAEDEEGFVQFKTRRKPFSSGLVQGWNKFCFTGGIVEIVARLPGKATVGGLWPAMWLLGAMARATYVASTDWMWPWSYNTCDRERQYTQEINACEPSPHYGLRPNTGRGAPEIDILEAMPGVGTLNYGLEKPYWSTSYQVAPGKLHDRPVEGKRPNPGQWYEDGLRYGGNTSINAFFYGEELKHFTKRETYVADALSANTHIDDTHFTNFHTYRLEWEVEPDREALRWYLDGDFIYEILPRSLDFTGAKMPDEPMHILLNTAVSSTWGFPLPWEQPPGCDSSKKCYDCGSQKCACQLPVGFCEMLPAHYEIDSVRVYQRLDEKSHKIGCSTDTHPTRRFIEGHVDRYFDPYNGENKPLHPVKAGGARCRSSATCGDGTCVSGRCRCSPTATGPECKAFVAFNDISYEEPWRLRLSTPFVPPMLRTAVLAFLVLTAGIVAFRISAQRKARSASLIASSPALPTPSNNPPPKVEPKKPASPKKRKAAEPPAIKRKKTTGVNHESVVYETNKGKLVQALLRRWWYAIDWPSKEARSKVPEENFEVLSGFPGVHVCTSGPRLGELVDHRDHDAAPSFVNLYAKPAKELKELVATAFESQINQLKNHEPDSPMIPGLQKEMKGAAKINADKADVEARKAFAEYQKNTQGRR
;
A
#
# COMPACT_ATOMS: atom_id res chain seq x y z
N MET A 1 -19.62 -15.12 64.81
CA MET A 1 -20.90 -14.76 64.18
C MET A 1 -20.79 -13.33 63.67
N ALA A 2 -21.19 -13.11 62.41
CA ALA A 2 -21.56 -11.86 61.74
C ALA A 2 -20.53 -10.69 61.76
N VAL A 3 -19.90 -10.28 60.64
CA VAL A 3 -20.43 -9.73 59.36
C VAL A 3 -20.94 -8.28 59.50
N ALA A 4 -20.55 -7.45 58.52
CA ALA A 4 -20.95 -6.06 58.21
C ALA A 4 -20.06 -4.97 58.85
N ALA A 5 -19.56 -3.96 58.14
CA ALA A 5 -19.64 -3.60 56.74
C ALA A 5 -18.53 -2.57 56.46
N VAL A 6 -17.61 -2.86 55.53
CA VAL A 6 -16.88 -1.84 54.76
C VAL A 6 -16.62 -2.43 53.37
N LEU A 7 -17.70 -2.63 52.60
CA LEU A 7 -17.61 -2.69 51.15
C LEU A 7 -17.54 -1.24 50.66
N GLY A 8 -16.33 -0.69 50.70
CA GLY A 8 -16.01 0.51 49.94
C GLY A 8 -16.17 0.16 48.46
N LEU A 9 -17.17 0.77 47.84
CA LEU A 9 -17.36 0.79 46.40
C LEU A 9 -16.08 1.29 45.72
N VAL A 10 -15.18 0.38 45.38
CA VAL A 10 -14.41 0.52 44.15
C VAL A 10 -15.40 0.21 43.05
N VAL A 11 -16.20 1.21 42.67
CA VAL A 11 -16.67 1.29 41.29
C VAL A 11 -15.38 1.41 40.49
N LEU A 12 -14.84 0.26 40.06
CA LEU A 12 -14.06 0.22 38.84
C LEU A 12 -14.98 0.88 37.83
N SER A 13 -14.71 2.15 37.54
CA SER A 13 -15.14 2.73 36.29
C SER A 13 -14.45 1.89 35.23
N ALA A 14 -15.08 0.80 34.85
CA ALA A 14 -14.93 0.17 33.56
C ALA A 14 -15.43 1.19 32.54
N ARG A 15 -14.67 2.28 32.37
CA ARG A 15 -14.32 2.67 31.02
C ARG A 15 -13.53 1.49 30.52
N VAL A 16 -14.27 0.50 30.00
CA VAL A 16 -13.75 -0.41 28.99
C VAL A 16 -13.04 0.54 28.03
N ALA A 17 -11.71 0.55 28.08
CA ALA A 17 -10.95 1.25 27.08
C ALA A 17 -11.46 0.63 25.78
N TRP A 18 -12.21 1.41 25.02
CA TRP A 18 -12.49 1.09 23.64
C TRP A 18 -11.11 1.02 22.99
N SER A 19 -10.53 -0.17 22.90
CA SER A 19 -9.39 -0.38 22.04
C SER A 19 -9.88 -0.08 20.64
N GLY A 20 -9.19 0.82 19.92
CA GLY A 20 -9.66 1.30 18.62
C GLY A 20 -9.94 0.17 17.63
N TRP A 21 -9.35 -1.01 17.83
CA TRP A 21 -9.42 -2.15 16.94
C TRP A 21 -10.48 -3.20 17.28
N VAL A 22 -11.02 -3.22 18.50
CA VAL A 22 -12.04 -4.21 18.91
C VAL A 22 -13.42 -3.72 18.49
N ASP A 23 -14.15 -4.56 17.78
CA ASP A 23 -15.55 -4.30 17.44
C ASP A 23 -16.39 -4.13 18.73
N PRO A 24 -17.14 -3.02 18.88
CA PRO A 24 -18.06 -2.84 19.99
C PRO A 24 -19.08 -3.97 20.17
N GLN A 25 -19.38 -4.71 19.10
CA GLN A 25 -20.32 -5.83 19.10
C GLN A 25 -19.69 -7.16 19.53
N THR A 26 -18.36 -7.24 19.70
CA THR A 26 -17.69 -8.47 20.14
C THR A 26 -18.17 -8.93 21.53
N PRO A 27 -18.71 -10.15 21.64
CA PRO A 27 -19.29 -10.65 22.89
C PRO A 27 -18.20 -10.84 23.96
N LEU A 28 -18.58 -10.69 25.23
CA LEU A 28 -17.63 -10.73 26.36
C LEU A 28 -16.86 -12.04 26.46
N TRP A 29 -17.49 -13.17 26.11
CA TRP A 29 -16.86 -14.48 26.15
C TRP A 29 -15.73 -14.65 25.13
N ALA A 30 -15.76 -13.88 24.03
CA ALA A 30 -14.76 -13.92 22.96
C ALA A 30 -13.62 -12.90 23.16
N ARG A 31 -13.53 -12.24 24.32
CA ARG A 31 -12.50 -11.22 24.58
C ARG A 31 -11.18 -11.77 25.13
N ALA A 32 -11.13 -13.07 25.35
CA ALA A 32 -9.93 -13.77 25.77
C ALA A 32 -9.96 -15.21 25.25
N THR A 33 -8.79 -15.77 25.01
CA THR A 33 -8.60 -17.18 24.67
C THR A 33 -7.34 -17.70 25.34
N THR A 34 -7.17 -19.02 25.36
CA THR A 34 -5.95 -19.68 25.80
C THR A 34 -5.30 -20.36 24.59
N ALA A 35 -3.97 -20.30 24.48
CA ALA A 35 -3.21 -21.07 23.48
C ALA A 35 -3.35 -22.57 23.77
N ILE A 36 -3.60 -23.38 22.73
CA ILE A 36 -3.95 -24.80 22.88
C ILE A 36 -2.73 -25.60 23.32
N GLU A 37 -1.56 -25.39 22.70
CA GLU A 37 -0.35 -26.13 23.04
C GLU A 37 0.30 -25.64 24.35
N THR A 38 0.41 -24.32 24.53
CA THR A 38 1.20 -23.73 25.62
C THR A 38 0.39 -23.38 26.87
N GLY A 39 -0.94 -23.25 26.77
CA GLY A 39 -1.80 -22.87 27.88
C GLY A 39 -1.73 -21.39 28.27
N PHE A 40 -1.04 -20.54 27.51
CA PHE A 40 -0.93 -19.12 27.81
C PHE A 40 -2.23 -18.36 27.53
N ALA A 41 -2.64 -17.50 28.47
CA ALA A 41 -3.78 -16.62 28.31
C ALA A 41 -3.48 -15.46 27.35
N HIS A 42 -4.37 -15.21 26.41
CA HIS A 42 -4.29 -14.13 25.43
C HIS A 42 -5.53 -13.24 25.52
N THR A 43 -5.34 -11.93 25.32
CA THR A 43 -6.41 -10.92 25.35
C THR A 43 -6.72 -10.45 23.93
N LEU A 44 -7.99 -10.22 23.63
CA LEU A 44 -8.43 -9.72 22.32
C LEU A 44 -7.87 -8.32 22.06
N VAL A 45 -7.20 -8.15 20.92
CA VAL A 45 -6.62 -6.87 20.48
C VAL A 45 -7.25 -6.32 19.22
N PHE A 46 -7.91 -7.16 18.41
CA PHE A 46 -8.68 -6.77 17.25
C PHE A 46 -9.85 -7.72 17.05
N SER A 47 -10.97 -7.18 16.59
CA SER A 47 -12.08 -7.99 16.11
C SER A 47 -12.93 -7.24 15.10
N ASP A 48 -13.63 -8.02 14.30
CA ASP A 48 -14.76 -7.59 13.49
C ASP A 48 -15.80 -8.72 13.48
N GLU A 49 -17.01 -8.43 13.92
CA GLU A 49 -18.12 -9.39 13.97
C GLU A 49 -19.11 -9.19 12.82
N PHE A 50 -18.89 -8.19 11.95
CA PHE A 50 -19.65 -7.98 10.70
C PHE A 50 -21.18 -7.82 10.82
N GLU A 51 -21.70 -7.62 12.03
CA GLU A 51 -23.12 -7.54 12.37
C GLU A 51 -23.87 -6.35 11.73
N VAL A 52 -23.16 -5.30 11.30
CA VAL A 52 -23.80 -4.10 10.72
C VAL A 52 -24.16 -4.34 9.25
N GLU A 53 -25.45 -4.55 8.97
CA GLU A 53 -25.97 -4.87 7.63
C GLU A 53 -25.62 -3.86 6.52
N GLY A 54 -25.22 -4.39 5.35
CA GLY A 54 -24.99 -3.64 4.14
C GLY A 54 -23.79 -2.68 4.20
N ARG A 55 -22.85 -2.90 5.13
CA ARG A 55 -21.56 -2.21 5.22
C ARG A 55 -20.78 -2.43 3.92
N SER A 56 -20.13 -1.37 3.44
CA SER A 56 -19.26 -1.40 2.26
C SER A 56 -17.81 -1.35 2.70
N PHE A 57 -16.97 -2.07 1.96
CA PHE A 57 -15.53 -2.14 2.19
C PHE A 57 -14.74 -1.49 1.05
N ALA A 58 -15.41 -0.75 0.15
CA ALA A 58 -14.73 0.02 -0.89
C ALA A 58 -13.67 0.95 -0.29
N ASP A 59 -12.65 1.28 -1.07
CA ASP A 59 -11.55 2.10 -0.55
C ASP A 59 -12.04 3.46 0.00
N GLY A 60 -11.62 3.75 1.23
CA GLY A 60 -12.09 4.89 2.03
C GLY A 60 -13.45 4.74 2.72
N ASP A 61 -14.13 3.59 2.64
CA ASP A 61 -15.43 3.39 3.31
C ASP A 61 -15.32 2.72 4.68
N ASP A 62 -14.25 1.98 4.93
CA ASP A 62 -14.07 1.21 6.17
C ASP A 62 -12.68 1.45 6.80
N PRO A 63 -12.54 1.53 8.14
CA PRO A 63 -11.25 1.78 8.77
C PRO A 63 -10.43 0.51 9.06
N ARG A 64 -11.04 -0.68 9.06
CA ARG A 64 -10.37 -1.96 9.33
C ARG A 64 -9.94 -2.65 8.03
N TRP A 65 -10.77 -2.54 7.00
CA TRP A 65 -10.67 -3.36 5.79
C TRP A 65 -10.74 -2.54 4.50
N THR A 66 -10.08 -2.98 3.43
CA THR A 66 -10.27 -2.46 2.07
C THR A 66 -10.53 -3.61 1.12
N ALA A 67 -11.68 -3.59 0.45
CA ALA A 67 -11.98 -4.46 -0.67
C ALA A 67 -11.28 -3.94 -1.93
N VAL A 68 -10.66 -4.86 -2.65
CA VAL A 68 -9.88 -4.57 -3.86
C VAL A 68 -10.80 -4.53 -5.08
N ASP A 69 -10.57 -3.56 -5.96
CA ASP A 69 -11.34 -3.35 -7.19
C ASP A 69 -10.40 -3.31 -8.40
N LYS A 70 -9.87 -4.48 -8.79
CA LYS A 70 -8.91 -4.62 -9.89
C LYS A 70 -8.78 -6.05 -10.40
N ASN A 71 -8.11 -6.16 -11.55
CA ASN A 71 -7.68 -7.44 -12.08
C ASN A 71 -6.57 -8.07 -11.24
N ASP A 72 -6.63 -9.39 -11.08
CA ASP A 72 -5.53 -10.23 -10.62
C ASP A 72 -4.66 -10.68 -11.80
N TYR A 73 -3.36 -10.39 -11.70
CA TYR A 73 -2.37 -10.66 -12.75
C TYR A 73 -1.64 -11.99 -12.53
N THR A 74 -1.84 -12.65 -11.39
CA THR A 74 -1.13 -13.88 -11.03
C THR A 74 -1.99 -15.12 -11.29
N ASN A 75 -1.40 -16.30 -11.12
CA ASN A 75 -2.07 -17.59 -11.00
C ASN A 75 -3.07 -17.94 -12.11
N MET A 76 -2.93 -17.39 -13.31
CA MET A 76 -3.90 -17.53 -14.41
C MET A 76 -5.36 -17.28 -13.94
N ALA A 77 -5.55 -16.25 -13.11
CA ALA A 77 -6.84 -15.87 -12.57
C ALA A 77 -7.91 -15.71 -13.67
N LEU A 78 -9.12 -16.19 -13.42
CA LEU A 78 -10.29 -16.06 -14.29
C LEU A 78 -11.32 -15.05 -13.75
N HIS A 79 -11.07 -14.49 -12.57
CA HIS A 79 -11.94 -13.51 -11.94
C HIS A 79 -11.36 -12.10 -12.06
N TYR A 80 -12.22 -11.09 -11.94
CA TYR A 80 -11.88 -9.72 -11.59
C TYR A 80 -12.35 -9.47 -10.15
N TYR A 81 -11.54 -8.85 -9.30
CA TYR A 81 -11.98 -8.48 -7.96
C TYR A 81 -12.75 -7.17 -8.01
N HIS A 82 -13.97 -7.16 -7.47
CA HIS A 82 -14.82 -5.98 -7.34
C HIS A 82 -15.08 -5.68 -5.86
N ALA A 83 -15.01 -4.40 -5.49
CA ALA A 83 -15.33 -3.99 -4.12
C ALA A 83 -16.80 -4.26 -3.75
N ASP A 84 -17.72 -4.21 -4.73
CA ASP A 84 -19.14 -4.47 -4.52
C ASP A 84 -19.47 -5.96 -4.25
N HIS A 85 -18.53 -6.87 -4.51
CA HIS A 85 -18.64 -8.29 -4.19
C HIS A 85 -18.24 -8.61 -2.74
N VAL A 86 -17.86 -7.59 -1.96
CA VAL A 86 -17.52 -7.71 -0.53
C VAL A 86 -18.47 -6.81 0.25
N ARG A 87 -19.42 -7.41 0.97
CA ARG A 87 -20.40 -6.67 1.79
C ARG A 87 -20.74 -7.44 3.04
N THR A 88 -21.28 -6.77 4.06
CA THR A 88 -21.96 -7.48 5.13
C THR A 88 -23.41 -7.76 4.74
N THR A 89 -23.85 -9.00 4.93
CA THR A 89 -25.24 -9.42 4.71
C THR A 89 -25.61 -10.49 5.72
N ASN A 90 -26.74 -10.34 6.41
CA ASN A 90 -27.23 -11.29 7.42
C ASN A 90 -26.23 -11.56 8.56
N GLY A 91 -25.56 -10.52 9.05
CA GLY A 91 -24.64 -10.62 10.19
C GLY A 91 -23.28 -11.23 9.88
N VAL A 92 -22.94 -11.44 8.61
CA VAL A 92 -21.62 -11.95 8.19
C VAL A 92 -21.01 -11.06 7.14
N LEU A 93 -19.68 -11.08 7.03
CA LEU A 93 -18.99 -10.65 5.83
C LEU A 93 -19.20 -11.68 4.73
N ASN A 94 -19.80 -11.25 3.62
CA ASN A 94 -20.09 -12.10 2.47
C ASN A 94 -19.23 -11.66 1.28
N ILE A 95 -18.35 -12.56 0.84
CA ILE A 95 -17.59 -12.44 -0.40
C ILE A 95 -18.30 -13.29 -1.46
N THR A 96 -18.91 -12.62 -2.44
CA THR A 96 -19.70 -13.28 -3.48
C THR A 96 -18.88 -13.50 -4.75
N THR A 97 -18.85 -14.72 -5.26
CA THR A 97 -18.31 -15.03 -6.59
C THR A 97 -19.45 -15.29 -7.56
N ASP A 98 -19.43 -14.69 -8.75
CA ASP A 98 -20.48 -14.84 -9.75
C ASP A 98 -19.94 -14.90 -11.19
N TYR A 99 -20.74 -15.45 -12.10
CA TYR A 99 -20.54 -15.35 -13.54
C TYR A 99 -20.97 -13.96 -14.05
N ALA A 100 -20.18 -12.96 -13.70
CA ALA A 100 -20.35 -11.58 -14.14
C ALA A 100 -19.10 -11.15 -14.93
N PRO A 101 -19.09 -11.30 -16.26
CA PRO A 101 -17.91 -10.97 -17.05
C PRO A 101 -17.55 -9.48 -16.97
N THR A 102 -16.30 -9.19 -16.62
CA THR A 102 -15.78 -7.83 -16.47
C THR A 102 -14.76 -7.52 -17.56
N THR A 103 -14.93 -6.38 -18.23
CA THR A 103 -13.97 -5.83 -19.19
C THR A 103 -13.20 -4.68 -18.55
N PHE A 104 -11.88 -4.68 -18.72
CA PHE A 104 -10.98 -3.70 -18.12
C PHE A 104 -9.79 -3.43 -19.04
N GLU A 105 -9.09 -2.32 -18.80
CA GLU A 105 -7.83 -2.01 -19.48
C GLU A 105 -6.65 -2.56 -18.68
N SER A 106 -5.77 -3.29 -19.36
CA SER A 106 -4.57 -3.88 -18.79
C SER A 106 -3.35 -3.16 -19.34
N ALA A 107 -2.47 -2.68 -18.47
CA ALA A 107 -1.15 -2.18 -18.83
C ALA A 107 -0.19 -3.37 -18.94
N GLU A 108 0.24 -3.69 -20.16
CA GLU A 108 1.12 -4.83 -20.44
C GLU A 108 2.45 -4.35 -21.03
N ASP A 109 3.56 -4.91 -20.57
CA ASP A 109 4.85 -4.70 -21.22
C ASP A 109 4.93 -5.52 -22.51
N GLU A 110 5.11 -4.82 -23.64
CA GLU A 110 5.49 -5.41 -24.91
C GLU A 110 6.81 -4.83 -25.41
N GLU A 111 7.86 -5.65 -25.38
CA GLU A 111 9.21 -5.29 -25.84
C GLU A 111 9.83 -4.08 -25.10
N GLY A 112 9.51 -3.87 -23.82
CA GLY A 112 9.99 -2.75 -23.00
C GLY A 112 9.14 -1.48 -23.11
N PHE A 113 7.93 -1.58 -23.69
CA PHE A 113 6.97 -0.50 -23.76
C PHE A 113 5.63 -0.93 -23.17
N VAL A 114 5.07 -0.10 -22.29
CA VAL A 114 3.71 -0.32 -21.77
C VAL A 114 2.69 -0.07 -22.89
N GLN A 115 1.82 -1.05 -23.13
CA GLN A 115 0.66 -0.95 -24.00
C GLN A 115 -0.61 -1.24 -23.22
N PHE A 116 -1.64 -0.42 -23.45
CA PHE A 116 -2.96 -0.68 -22.92
C PHE A 116 -3.71 -1.65 -23.83
N LYS A 117 -4.24 -2.72 -23.23
CA LYS A 117 -5.08 -3.68 -23.92
C LYS A 117 -6.37 -3.91 -23.16
N THR A 118 -7.47 -3.89 -23.90
CA THR A 118 -8.75 -4.32 -23.39
C THR A 118 -8.74 -5.82 -23.14
N ARG A 119 -8.95 -6.23 -21.89
CA ARG A 119 -9.05 -7.61 -21.42
C ARG A 119 -10.44 -7.89 -20.85
N ARG A 120 -10.76 -9.19 -20.75
CA ARG A 120 -12.04 -9.64 -20.18
C ARG A 120 -11.79 -10.82 -19.25
N LYS A 121 -12.35 -10.77 -18.05
CA LYS A 121 -12.45 -11.90 -17.13
C LYS A 121 -13.89 -12.41 -17.11
N PRO A 122 -14.13 -13.73 -17.19
CA PRO A 122 -15.48 -14.30 -17.17
C PRO A 122 -16.19 -14.20 -15.81
N PHE A 123 -15.45 -14.20 -14.70
CA PHE A 123 -16.02 -14.19 -13.35
C PHE A 123 -15.71 -12.88 -12.63
N SER A 124 -16.53 -12.56 -11.63
CA SER A 124 -16.27 -11.48 -10.68
C SER A 124 -16.31 -12.04 -9.26
N SER A 125 -15.40 -11.58 -8.41
CA SER A 125 -15.28 -12.03 -7.03
C SER A 125 -14.82 -10.89 -6.11
N GLY A 126 -14.55 -11.17 -4.84
CA GLY A 126 -14.03 -10.21 -3.88
C GLY A 126 -12.73 -10.66 -3.21
N LEU A 127 -11.88 -9.68 -2.91
CA LEU A 127 -10.74 -9.79 -1.99
C LEU A 127 -10.81 -8.59 -1.05
N VAL A 128 -10.70 -8.84 0.25
CA VAL A 128 -10.65 -7.82 1.29
C VAL A 128 -9.38 -7.97 2.12
N GLN A 129 -8.71 -6.86 2.40
CA GLN A 129 -7.41 -6.85 3.08
C GLN A 129 -7.31 -5.78 4.16
N GLY A 130 -6.57 -6.09 5.22
CA GLY A 130 -6.21 -5.15 6.30
C GLY A 130 -4.96 -4.30 6.00
N TRP A 131 -4.44 -4.34 4.77
CA TRP A 131 -3.16 -3.71 4.40
C TRP A 131 -3.10 -2.24 4.79
N ASN A 132 -2.03 -1.86 5.49
CA ASN A 132 -1.79 -0.50 6.02
C ASN A 132 -2.95 0.06 6.86
N LYS A 133 -3.79 -0.81 7.43
CA LYS A 133 -4.85 -0.52 8.41
C LYS A 133 -4.53 -1.24 9.72
N PHE A 134 -5.01 -2.47 9.86
CA PHE A 134 -4.67 -3.33 10.98
C PHE A 134 -3.63 -4.37 10.53
N CYS A 135 -2.44 -4.27 11.12
CA CYS A 135 -1.42 -5.31 11.03
C CYS A 135 -0.99 -5.69 12.45
N PHE A 136 -0.39 -6.86 12.60
CA PHE A 136 0.09 -7.35 13.89
C PHE A 136 1.28 -8.30 13.69
N THR A 137 2.04 -8.52 14.76
CA THR A 137 3.11 -9.50 14.84
C THR A 137 2.82 -10.45 15.99
N GLY A 138 2.74 -11.75 15.71
CA GLY A 138 2.48 -12.80 16.70
C GLY A 138 1.10 -12.75 17.35
N GLY A 139 0.80 -13.80 18.11
CA GLY A 139 -0.45 -14.00 18.82
C GLY A 139 -1.30 -15.10 18.20
N ILE A 140 -2.62 -15.01 18.40
CA ILE A 140 -3.59 -16.00 17.92
C ILE A 140 -4.55 -15.29 16.97
N VAL A 141 -4.78 -15.89 15.81
CA VAL A 141 -5.82 -15.47 14.86
C VAL A 141 -6.90 -16.55 14.85
N GLU A 142 -8.15 -16.15 15.03
CA GLU A 142 -9.32 -17.01 14.85
C GLU A 142 -10.23 -16.38 13.80
N ILE A 143 -10.62 -17.18 12.81
CA ILE A 143 -11.59 -16.78 11.80
C ILE A 143 -12.70 -17.82 11.79
N VAL A 144 -13.92 -17.38 12.03
CA VAL A 144 -15.11 -18.24 11.96
C VAL A 144 -15.75 -18.04 10.60
N ALA A 145 -15.80 -19.10 9.79
CA ALA A 145 -16.30 -18.98 8.42
C ALA A 145 -16.95 -20.27 7.90
N ARG A 146 -17.73 -20.09 6.83
CA ARG A 146 -18.32 -21.13 5.99
C ARG A 146 -17.83 -20.94 4.56
N LEU A 147 -17.20 -21.96 3.98
CA LEU A 147 -16.61 -21.90 2.64
C LEU A 147 -17.70 -21.75 1.54
N PRO A 148 -17.39 -21.08 0.41
CA PRO A 148 -18.34 -20.88 -0.67
C PRO A 148 -18.59 -22.16 -1.46
N GLY A 149 -19.83 -22.32 -1.92
CA GLY A 149 -20.14 -23.32 -2.93
C GLY A 149 -20.43 -24.70 -2.37
N LYS A 150 -19.90 -25.75 -3.01
CA LYS A 150 -20.12 -27.16 -2.64
C LYS A 150 -18.79 -27.88 -2.57
N ALA A 151 -18.64 -28.77 -1.59
CA ALA A 151 -17.41 -29.53 -1.39
C ALA A 151 -17.03 -30.39 -2.60
N THR A 152 -18.03 -30.87 -3.34
CA THR A 152 -17.86 -31.76 -4.50
C THR A 152 -17.69 -31.04 -5.84
N VAL A 153 -17.78 -29.70 -5.90
CA VAL A 153 -17.66 -28.94 -7.14
C VAL A 153 -16.40 -28.07 -7.10
N GLY A 154 -15.43 -28.39 -7.97
CA GLY A 154 -14.17 -27.65 -8.05
C GLY A 154 -14.30 -26.29 -8.73
N GLY A 155 -13.25 -25.49 -8.66
CA GLY A 155 -13.08 -24.24 -9.42
C GLY A 155 -13.04 -22.96 -8.57
N LEU A 156 -13.69 -22.96 -7.41
CA LEU A 156 -13.52 -21.89 -6.43
C LEU A 156 -12.27 -22.13 -5.59
N TRP A 157 -11.59 -21.04 -5.24
CA TRP A 157 -10.39 -21.02 -4.41
C TRP A 157 -10.59 -20.03 -3.26
N PRO A 158 -11.35 -20.38 -2.21
CA PRO A 158 -11.46 -19.55 -1.02
C PRO A 158 -10.14 -19.61 -0.23
N ALA A 159 -9.70 -18.45 0.24
CA ALA A 159 -8.46 -18.33 1.01
C ALA A 159 -8.57 -17.36 2.19
N MET A 160 -7.87 -17.71 3.28
CA MET A 160 -7.61 -16.91 4.47
C MET A 160 -6.10 -16.90 4.71
N TRP A 161 -5.48 -15.74 4.65
CA TRP A 161 -4.02 -15.68 4.65
C TRP A 161 -3.49 -14.38 5.21
N LEU A 162 -2.22 -14.40 5.59
CA LEU A 162 -1.48 -13.27 6.11
C LEU A 162 -0.34 -12.94 5.15
N LEU A 163 -0.14 -11.65 4.88
CA LEU A 163 0.99 -11.16 4.10
C LEU A 163 1.76 -10.09 4.89
N GLY A 164 3.09 -10.12 4.82
CA GLY A 164 3.93 -9.09 5.41
C GLY A 164 3.59 -7.69 4.89
N ALA A 165 3.50 -6.71 5.80
CA ALA A 165 2.99 -5.35 5.53
C ALA A 165 3.81 -4.57 4.49
N MET A 166 5.04 -5.01 4.20
CA MET A 166 5.89 -4.49 3.14
C MET A 166 5.30 -4.69 1.73
N ALA A 167 4.45 -5.69 1.54
CA ALA A 167 3.80 -5.99 0.26
C ALA A 167 2.29 -5.81 0.34
N ARG A 168 1.64 -5.59 -0.81
CA ARG A 168 0.20 -5.49 -0.95
C ARG A 168 -0.27 -6.45 -2.04
N ALA A 169 -1.11 -7.42 -1.67
CA ALA A 169 -1.59 -8.44 -2.60
C ALA A 169 -2.26 -7.81 -3.84
N THR A 170 -2.06 -8.43 -5.00
CA THR A 170 -2.47 -7.98 -6.35
C THR A 170 -1.71 -6.77 -6.93
N TYR A 171 -0.87 -6.09 -6.14
CA TYR A 171 0.03 -5.03 -6.59
C TYR A 171 1.44 -5.59 -6.74
N VAL A 172 1.69 -6.28 -7.86
CA VAL A 172 2.90 -7.09 -8.10
C VAL A 172 4.21 -6.30 -7.94
N ALA A 173 4.20 -5.01 -8.27
CA ALA A 173 5.35 -4.14 -8.06
C ALA A 173 5.77 -4.01 -6.58
N SER A 174 4.85 -4.21 -5.63
CA SER A 174 5.14 -4.22 -4.19
C SER A 174 5.62 -5.57 -3.66
N THR A 175 5.41 -6.66 -4.41
CA THR A 175 5.80 -8.02 -4.02
C THR A 175 7.15 -8.44 -4.62
N ASP A 176 7.55 -7.86 -5.76
CA ASP A 176 8.81 -8.20 -6.43
C ASP A 176 10.03 -8.04 -5.50
N TRP A 177 10.85 -9.10 -5.42
CA TRP A 177 12.02 -9.23 -4.53
C TRP A 177 11.75 -8.98 -3.03
N MET A 178 10.47 -8.95 -2.64
CA MET A 178 10.00 -8.74 -1.27
C MET A 178 9.31 -10.00 -0.74
N TRP A 179 8.42 -10.57 -1.55
CA TRP A 179 7.73 -11.81 -1.25
C TRP A 179 8.53 -13.03 -1.73
N PRO A 180 8.58 -14.15 -1.01
CA PRO A 180 8.19 -14.34 0.39
C PRO A 180 9.42 -14.27 1.31
N TRP A 181 10.27 -13.24 1.17
CA TRP A 181 11.54 -13.19 1.87
C TRP A 181 11.36 -13.13 3.39
N SER A 182 12.05 -14.05 4.07
CA SER A 182 12.15 -14.15 5.53
C SER A 182 13.60 -14.46 5.88
N TYR A 183 14.51 -13.51 5.61
CA TYR A 183 15.96 -13.69 5.71
C TYR A 183 16.66 -12.45 6.25
N ASN A 184 17.59 -12.62 7.19
CA ASN A 184 18.27 -11.52 7.88
C ASN A 184 19.79 -11.75 8.04
N THR A 185 20.42 -12.46 7.11
CA THR A 185 21.86 -12.68 7.11
C THR A 185 22.49 -11.95 5.93
N CYS A 186 23.64 -11.31 6.15
CA CYS A 186 24.35 -10.68 5.03
C CYS A 186 24.97 -11.78 4.15
N ASP A 187 24.30 -12.07 3.05
CA ASP A 187 24.81 -12.89 1.96
C ASP A 187 24.92 -12.06 0.68
N ARG A 188 26.16 -11.87 0.21
CA ARG A 188 26.46 -11.08 -1.00
C ARG A 188 25.97 -11.76 -2.29
N GLU A 189 25.74 -13.07 -2.28
CA GLU A 189 25.15 -13.78 -3.41
C GLU A 189 23.66 -13.45 -3.57
N ARG A 190 22.96 -13.19 -2.46
CA ARG A 190 21.52 -12.88 -2.41
C ARG A 190 21.18 -11.39 -2.47
N GLN A 191 22.18 -10.52 -2.57
CA GLN A 191 21.98 -9.06 -2.57
C GLN A 191 21.11 -8.57 -3.76
N TYR A 192 21.03 -9.34 -4.84
CA TYR A 192 20.24 -9.00 -6.04
C TYR A 192 18.86 -9.66 -6.06
N THR A 193 18.56 -10.49 -5.06
CA THR A 193 17.33 -11.28 -5.02
C THR A 193 16.43 -10.89 -3.84
N GLN A 194 16.99 -10.26 -2.80
CA GLN A 194 16.26 -9.66 -1.68
C GLN A 194 16.43 -8.13 -1.70
N GLU A 195 15.34 -7.40 -1.94
CA GLU A 195 15.34 -5.92 -2.04
C GLU A 195 15.92 -5.27 -0.77
N ILE A 196 15.46 -5.72 0.39
CA ILE A 196 15.95 -5.24 1.69
C ILE A 196 16.79 -6.34 2.30
N ASN A 197 18.10 -6.33 2.01
CA ASN A 197 19.05 -7.34 2.48
C ASN A 197 19.92 -6.83 3.64
N ALA A 198 20.42 -7.76 4.45
CA ALA A 198 21.24 -7.44 5.62
C ALA A 198 22.69 -6.98 5.29
N CYS A 199 23.06 -6.89 4.02
CA CYS A 199 24.39 -6.41 3.62
C CYS A 199 24.48 -4.88 3.42
N GLU A 200 23.35 -4.17 3.52
CA GLU A 200 23.26 -2.74 3.31
C GLU A 200 23.45 -1.96 4.64
N PRO A 201 24.58 -1.23 4.82
CA PRO A 201 24.82 -0.45 6.03
C PRO A 201 24.00 0.86 6.09
N SER A 202 23.43 1.33 4.97
CA SER A 202 22.61 2.54 4.92
C SER A 202 21.41 2.38 3.97
N PRO A 203 20.39 1.60 4.35
CA PRO A 203 19.26 1.27 3.46
C PRO A 203 18.28 2.42 3.21
N HIS A 204 18.50 3.60 3.82
CA HIS A 204 17.61 4.76 3.75
C HIS A 204 16.16 4.44 4.20
N TYR A 205 15.21 5.35 3.94
CA TYR A 205 13.78 5.16 4.18
C TYR A 205 13.37 4.68 5.58
N GLY A 206 14.15 5.03 6.61
CA GLY A 206 13.88 4.61 7.99
C GLY A 206 14.18 3.14 8.30
N LEU A 207 14.72 2.39 7.34
CA LEU A 207 15.17 1.02 7.54
C LEU A 207 16.43 0.97 8.41
N ARG A 208 16.61 -0.15 9.12
CA ARG A 208 17.74 -0.37 10.02
C ARG A 208 18.96 -0.85 9.23
N PRO A 209 20.16 -0.31 9.49
CA PRO A 209 21.40 -0.84 8.93
C PRO A 209 21.56 -2.34 9.14
N ASN A 210 22.10 -3.03 8.14
CA ASN A 210 22.44 -4.46 8.19
C ASN A 210 21.27 -5.36 8.64
N THR A 211 20.05 -5.02 8.24
CA THR A 211 18.85 -5.79 8.57
C THR A 211 18.12 -6.19 7.28
N GLY A 212 18.02 -7.49 7.04
CA GLY A 212 17.22 -8.08 5.98
C GLY A 212 15.75 -8.15 6.38
N ARG A 213 14.87 -7.82 5.43
CA ARG A 213 13.42 -7.72 5.59
C ARG A 213 12.74 -8.32 4.36
N GLY A 214 11.44 -8.55 4.46
CA GLY A 214 10.65 -9.04 3.34
C GLY A 214 9.15 -9.00 3.61
N ALA A 215 8.40 -9.74 2.82
CA ALA A 215 6.97 -9.96 2.99
C ALA A 215 6.67 -11.46 2.98
N PRO A 216 6.93 -12.19 4.08
CA PRO A 216 6.52 -13.58 4.20
C PRO A 216 5.00 -13.74 4.03
N GLU A 217 4.56 -14.96 3.74
CA GLU A 217 3.15 -15.33 3.58
C GLU A 217 2.81 -16.54 4.46
N ILE A 218 1.71 -16.45 5.20
CA ILE A 218 1.18 -17.53 6.01
C ILE A 218 -0.26 -17.80 5.58
N ASP A 219 -0.50 -18.99 5.03
CA ASP A 219 -1.83 -19.43 4.64
C ASP A 219 -2.50 -20.12 5.83
N ILE A 220 -3.50 -19.46 6.41
CA ILE A 220 -4.39 -20.09 7.40
C ILE A 220 -5.22 -21.14 6.68
N LEU A 221 -5.75 -20.80 5.50
CA LEU A 221 -6.47 -21.74 4.65
C LEU A 221 -6.40 -21.36 3.17
N GLU A 222 -6.18 -22.37 2.34
CA GLU A 222 -6.55 -22.40 0.93
C GLU A 222 -7.30 -23.69 0.63
N ALA A 223 -8.58 -23.62 0.25
CA ALA A 223 -9.35 -24.83 -0.02
C ALA A 223 -9.35 -25.19 -1.51
N MET A 224 -9.23 -26.48 -1.80
CA MET A 224 -9.50 -27.06 -3.11
C MET A 224 -10.74 -27.95 -3.05
N PRO A 225 -11.94 -27.40 -3.36
CA PRO A 225 -13.14 -28.19 -3.55
C PRO A 225 -13.06 -29.08 -4.79
N GLY A 226 -13.93 -30.06 -4.87
CA GLY A 226 -14.08 -30.96 -6.02
C GLY A 226 -14.04 -32.43 -5.63
N VAL A 227 -14.14 -33.28 -6.65
CA VAL A 227 -14.05 -34.74 -6.50
C VAL A 227 -12.78 -35.30 -7.12
N GLY A 228 -12.41 -36.50 -6.68
CA GLY A 228 -11.32 -37.28 -7.24
C GLY A 228 -10.02 -37.13 -6.46
N THR A 229 -9.07 -38.00 -6.80
CA THR A 229 -7.76 -38.08 -6.16
C THR A 229 -6.71 -37.50 -7.09
N LEU A 230 -5.88 -36.59 -6.57
CA LEU A 230 -4.74 -36.06 -7.28
C LEU A 230 -3.66 -37.14 -7.43
N ASN A 231 -2.77 -36.99 -8.42
CA ASN A 231 -1.79 -38.01 -8.82
C ASN A 231 -0.84 -38.52 -7.71
N TYR A 232 -0.81 -37.85 -6.56
CA TYR A 232 -0.01 -38.17 -5.38
C TYR A 232 -0.83 -38.74 -4.21
N GLY A 233 -2.08 -39.13 -4.45
CA GLY A 233 -2.93 -39.84 -3.50
C GLY A 233 -3.76 -38.94 -2.58
N LEU A 234 -3.74 -37.62 -2.76
CA LEU A 234 -4.61 -36.71 -2.00
C LEU A 234 -5.99 -36.61 -2.64
N GLU A 235 -7.01 -37.00 -1.88
CA GLU A 235 -8.41 -36.86 -2.23
C GLU A 235 -8.94 -35.44 -1.97
N LYS A 236 -9.71 -34.91 -2.94
CA LYS A 236 -10.48 -33.68 -2.78
C LYS A 236 -11.84 -33.98 -2.15
N PRO A 237 -12.41 -33.05 -1.36
CA PRO A 237 -11.89 -31.71 -1.08
C PRO A 237 -10.84 -31.70 0.03
N TYR A 238 -9.93 -30.74 -0.03
CA TYR A 238 -8.93 -30.54 1.01
C TYR A 238 -8.70 -29.06 1.30
N TRP A 239 -8.12 -28.80 2.45
CA TRP A 239 -7.63 -27.51 2.92
C TRP A 239 -6.10 -27.57 3.02
N SER A 240 -5.42 -26.63 2.36
CA SER A 240 -3.98 -26.41 2.48
C SER A 240 -3.65 -25.30 3.49
N THR A 241 -2.70 -25.55 4.37
CA THR A 241 -2.06 -24.56 5.25
C THR A 241 -0.60 -24.41 4.83
N SER A 242 -0.04 -23.19 4.84
CA SER A 242 1.35 -22.99 4.44
C SER A 242 2.07 -21.89 5.20
N TYR A 243 3.39 -22.01 5.26
CA TYR A 243 4.30 -20.87 5.43
C TYR A 243 5.23 -20.79 4.21
N GLN A 244 5.16 -19.70 3.46
CA GLN A 244 5.99 -19.49 2.29
C GLN A 244 7.21 -18.64 2.63
N VAL A 245 8.38 -19.09 2.17
CA VAL A 245 9.68 -18.56 2.58
C VAL A 245 10.65 -18.40 1.42
N ALA A 246 11.48 -17.38 1.51
CA ALA A 246 12.74 -17.27 0.78
C ALA A 246 13.89 -16.87 1.74
N PRO A 247 15.10 -17.42 1.56
CA PRO A 247 15.52 -18.30 0.46
C PRO A 247 14.97 -19.73 0.60
N GLY A 248 14.52 -20.31 -0.51
CA GLY A 248 14.14 -21.71 -0.59
C GLY A 248 15.32 -22.65 -0.91
N LYS A 249 15.02 -23.95 -0.96
CA LYS A 249 15.96 -25.03 -1.25
C LYS A 249 16.40 -25.01 -2.73
N LEU A 250 17.67 -24.74 -2.98
CA LEU A 250 18.21 -24.60 -4.35
C LEU A 250 18.38 -25.91 -5.12
N HIS A 251 18.71 -27.01 -4.42
CA HIS A 251 19.11 -28.26 -5.04
C HIS A 251 18.41 -29.45 -4.39
N ASP A 252 18.32 -30.57 -5.13
CA ASP A 252 17.63 -31.79 -4.68
C ASP A 252 16.21 -31.52 -4.16
N ARG A 253 15.44 -30.74 -4.92
CA ARG A 253 14.05 -30.45 -4.60
C ARG A 253 13.18 -31.67 -4.87
N PRO A 254 12.14 -31.92 -4.06
CA PRO A 254 11.11 -32.88 -4.39
C PRO A 254 10.45 -32.53 -5.73
N VAL A 255 9.96 -33.56 -6.42
CA VAL A 255 9.19 -33.38 -7.66
C VAL A 255 7.73 -33.18 -7.28
N GLU A 256 7.08 -32.15 -7.84
CA GLU A 256 5.65 -31.92 -7.68
C GLU A 256 4.84 -33.19 -8.02
N GLY A 257 3.87 -33.51 -7.17
CA GLY A 257 3.10 -34.74 -7.25
C GLY A 257 3.85 -35.99 -6.76
N LYS A 258 4.99 -35.85 -6.09
CA LYS A 258 5.69 -36.96 -5.41
C LYS A 258 6.05 -36.58 -3.99
N ARG A 259 5.99 -37.57 -3.09
CA ARG A 259 6.49 -37.41 -1.71
C ARG A 259 8.02 -37.27 -1.72
N PRO A 260 8.60 -36.49 -0.80
CA PRO A 260 10.04 -36.33 -0.73
C PRO A 260 10.71 -37.62 -0.21
N ASN A 261 11.93 -37.88 -0.68
CA ASN A 261 12.79 -38.89 -0.06
C ASN A 261 13.33 -38.39 1.30
N PRO A 262 13.75 -39.28 2.22
CA PRO A 262 14.41 -38.88 3.46
C PRO A 262 15.59 -37.92 3.21
N GLY A 263 15.62 -36.80 3.93
CA GLY A 263 16.59 -35.69 3.78
C GLY A 263 16.33 -34.74 2.61
N GLN A 264 15.32 -34.99 1.77
CA GLN A 264 15.06 -34.19 0.57
C GLN A 264 14.27 -32.92 0.89
N TRP A 265 13.43 -32.93 1.92
CA TRP A 265 12.58 -31.79 2.31
C TRP A 265 12.81 -31.38 3.77
N TYR A 266 12.09 -30.33 4.21
CA TYR A 266 12.09 -29.79 5.57
C TYR A 266 11.56 -30.85 6.55
N GLU A 267 12.36 -31.84 6.93
CA GLU A 267 11.90 -32.98 7.73
C GLU A 267 11.96 -32.74 9.23
N ASP A 268 12.94 -31.97 9.69
CA ASP A 268 13.02 -31.59 11.09
C ASP A 268 12.07 -30.43 11.38
N GLY A 269 11.41 -30.46 12.54
CA GLY A 269 10.54 -29.36 12.98
C GLY A 269 9.17 -29.28 12.33
N LEU A 270 8.77 -30.26 11.51
CA LEU A 270 7.41 -30.37 10.98
C LEU A 270 6.61 -31.46 11.72
N ARG A 271 5.39 -31.13 12.15
CA ARG A 271 4.46 -32.09 12.75
C ARG A 271 3.08 -31.97 12.10
N TYR A 272 2.50 -33.10 11.72
CA TYR A 272 1.21 -33.20 11.03
C TYR A 272 0.14 -33.79 11.95
N GLY A 273 -1.08 -33.28 11.87
CA GLY A 273 -2.26 -33.82 12.53
C GLY A 273 -2.70 -35.15 11.93
N GLY A 274 -3.64 -35.83 12.59
CA GLY A 274 -4.05 -37.20 12.22
C GLY A 274 -4.68 -37.31 10.84
N ASN A 275 -5.38 -36.27 10.38
CA ASN A 275 -6.03 -36.20 9.06
C ASN A 275 -5.28 -35.27 8.08
N THR A 276 -4.00 -35.04 8.35
CA THR A 276 -3.19 -34.05 7.64
C THR A 276 -1.93 -34.72 7.09
N SER A 277 -1.53 -34.34 5.88
CA SER A 277 -0.33 -34.86 5.25
C SER A 277 0.45 -33.75 4.56
N ILE A 278 1.73 -33.99 4.27
CA ILE A 278 2.54 -33.06 3.47
C ILE A 278 1.85 -32.71 2.15
N ASN A 279 1.87 -31.44 1.79
CA ASN A 279 1.38 -31.00 0.50
C ASN A 279 2.37 -31.34 -0.62
N ALA A 280 2.25 -32.55 -1.16
CA ALA A 280 3.07 -32.98 -2.28
C ALA A 280 2.67 -32.32 -3.63
N PHE A 281 1.62 -31.50 -3.67
CA PHE A 281 1.22 -30.77 -4.89
C PHE A 281 2.18 -29.63 -5.20
N PHE A 282 2.59 -28.90 -4.17
CA PHE A 282 3.28 -27.64 -4.32
C PHE A 282 4.34 -27.50 -3.23
N TYR A 283 5.60 -27.48 -3.66
CA TYR A 283 6.76 -27.27 -2.78
C TYR A 283 7.28 -25.83 -2.84
N GLY A 284 6.63 -24.95 -3.61
CA GLY A 284 7.16 -23.65 -4.01
C GLY A 284 7.88 -23.70 -5.36
N GLU A 285 8.30 -22.54 -5.85
CA GLU A 285 8.75 -22.36 -7.23
C GLU A 285 10.04 -21.53 -7.35
N GLU A 286 10.69 -21.64 -8.52
CA GLU A 286 11.73 -20.70 -8.93
C GLU A 286 11.08 -19.45 -9.53
N LEU A 287 11.22 -18.33 -8.83
CA LEU A 287 10.71 -17.03 -9.22
C LEU A 287 11.67 -16.39 -10.23
N LYS A 288 11.39 -16.61 -11.50
CA LYS A 288 12.23 -16.17 -12.61
C LYS A 288 12.10 -14.67 -12.86
N HIS A 289 13.24 -13.98 -12.80
CA HIS A 289 13.35 -12.58 -13.16
C HIS A 289 14.08 -12.40 -14.50
N PHE A 290 14.25 -11.15 -14.93
CA PHE A 290 14.84 -10.82 -16.24
C PHE A 290 16.24 -11.41 -16.40
N THR A 291 17.05 -11.39 -15.33
CA THR A 291 18.35 -12.05 -15.30
C THR A 291 18.36 -13.23 -14.33
N LYS A 292 19.18 -14.25 -14.64
CA LYS A 292 19.39 -15.39 -13.74
C LYS A 292 19.93 -14.98 -12.35
N ARG A 293 20.60 -13.82 -12.25
CA ARG A 293 21.14 -13.29 -10.99
C ARG A 293 20.05 -12.74 -10.08
N GLU A 294 18.94 -12.29 -10.64
CA GLU A 294 17.79 -11.75 -9.92
C GLU A 294 16.73 -12.82 -9.61
N THR A 295 16.87 -14.01 -10.21
CA THR A 295 16.03 -15.19 -9.94
C THR A 295 16.36 -15.79 -8.57
N TYR A 296 15.32 -16.11 -7.81
CA TYR A 296 15.44 -16.82 -6.53
C TYR A 296 14.38 -17.90 -6.39
N VAL A 297 14.56 -18.74 -5.38
CA VAL A 297 13.65 -19.85 -5.08
C VAL A 297 12.85 -19.49 -3.83
N ALA A 298 11.55 -19.69 -3.92
CA ALA A 298 10.63 -19.64 -2.81
C ALA A 298 10.09 -21.05 -2.52
N ASP A 299 9.96 -21.38 -1.25
CA ASP A 299 9.40 -22.66 -0.80
C ASP A 299 8.10 -22.44 -0.05
N ALA A 300 7.19 -23.41 -0.18
CA ALA A 300 5.96 -23.45 0.59
C ALA A 300 5.99 -24.67 1.54
N LEU A 301 6.26 -24.43 2.81
CA LEU A 301 6.15 -25.47 3.85
C LEU A 301 4.67 -25.65 4.13
N SER A 302 4.06 -26.63 3.46
CA SER A 302 2.60 -26.79 3.45
C SER A 302 2.12 -28.19 3.78
N ALA A 303 0.89 -28.23 4.29
CA ALA A 303 0.19 -29.43 4.68
C ALA A 303 -1.25 -29.39 4.18
N ASN A 304 -1.76 -30.55 3.75
CA ASN A 304 -3.13 -30.71 3.28
C ASN A 304 -3.92 -31.57 4.26
N THR A 305 -5.08 -31.05 4.65
CA THR A 305 -6.06 -31.70 5.54
C THR A 305 -7.33 -31.98 4.76
N HIS A 306 -7.88 -33.19 4.87
CA HIS A 306 -9.17 -33.49 4.25
C HIS A 306 -10.29 -32.73 4.93
N ILE A 307 -11.17 -32.14 4.12
CA ILE A 307 -12.40 -31.47 4.57
C ILE A 307 -13.60 -32.15 3.93
N ASP A 308 -14.81 -31.76 4.33
CA ASP A 308 -16.06 -32.38 3.87
C ASP A 308 -17.18 -31.36 3.67
N ASP A 309 -18.40 -31.83 3.40
CA ASP A 309 -19.58 -31.00 3.18
C ASP A 309 -19.92 -30.08 4.36
N THR A 310 -19.48 -30.40 5.59
CA THR A 310 -19.78 -29.56 6.76
C THR A 310 -19.10 -28.19 6.65
N HIS A 311 -17.91 -28.13 6.05
CA HIS A 311 -17.13 -26.90 5.87
C HIS A 311 -17.79 -25.90 4.91
N PHE A 312 -18.70 -26.39 4.06
CA PHE A 312 -19.45 -25.60 3.08
C PHE A 312 -20.88 -25.31 3.54
N THR A 313 -21.36 -25.95 4.60
CA THR A 313 -22.74 -25.83 5.09
C THR A 313 -22.84 -25.18 6.48
N ASN A 314 -21.83 -25.37 7.32
CA ASN A 314 -21.72 -24.86 8.69
C ASN A 314 -20.53 -23.90 8.84
N PHE A 315 -20.53 -23.17 9.96
CA PHE A 315 -19.39 -22.36 10.37
C PHE A 315 -18.37 -23.22 11.13
N HIS A 316 -17.10 -23.04 10.80
CA HIS A 316 -15.95 -23.66 11.45
C HIS A 316 -14.97 -22.59 11.94
N THR A 317 -14.22 -22.90 13.00
CA THR A 317 -13.19 -22.01 13.54
C THR A 317 -11.82 -22.42 12.98
N TYR A 318 -11.28 -21.56 12.13
CA TYR A 318 -9.92 -21.67 11.60
C TYR A 318 -8.99 -20.86 12.47
N ARG A 319 -7.99 -21.52 13.06
CA ARG A 319 -7.11 -20.90 14.05
C ARG A 319 -5.65 -21.07 13.70
N LEU A 320 -4.90 -19.96 13.79
CA LEU A 320 -3.45 -19.92 13.73
C LEU A 320 -2.91 -19.42 15.07
N GLU A 321 -2.02 -20.18 15.68
CA GLU A 321 -1.18 -19.74 16.79
C GLU A 321 0.22 -19.43 16.25
N TRP A 322 0.62 -18.17 16.36
CA TRP A 322 1.88 -17.63 15.85
C TRP A 322 2.72 -17.11 17.01
N GLU A 323 3.66 -17.93 17.46
CA GLU A 323 4.61 -17.56 18.50
C GLU A 323 5.86 -16.94 17.87
N VAL A 324 6.23 -15.76 18.38
CA VAL A 324 7.39 -14.96 17.94
C VAL A 324 8.35 -14.67 19.09
N GLU A 325 8.08 -15.22 20.28
CA GLU A 325 8.95 -15.09 21.44
C GLU A 325 10.27 -15.85 21.16
N PRO A 326 11.44 -15.23 21.39
CA PRO A 326 12.71 -15.92 21.25
C PRO A 326 12.70 -17.26 22.01
N ASP A 327 13.27 -18.30 21.40
CA ASP A 327 13.33 -19.68 21.92
C ASP A 327 11.98 -20.43 21.96
N ARG A 328 10.87 -19.81 21.54
CA ARG A 328 9.53 -20.44 21.47
C ARG A 328 8.81 -20.22 20.15
N GLU A 329 9.53 -19.71 19.15
CA GLU A 329 8.99 -19.47 17.82
C GLU A 329 8.32 -20.73 17.27
N ALA A 330 7.09 -20.58 16.77
CA ALA A 330 6.32 -21.66 16.19
C ALA A 330 5.14 -21.11 15.38
N LEU A 331 4.72 -21.86 14.37
CA LEU A 331 3.41 -21.70 13.74
C LEU A 331 2.62 -22.98 13.97
N ARG A 332 1.38 -22.86 14.44
CA ARG A 332 0.47 -24.00 14.65
C ARG A 332 -0.92 -23.71 14.14
N TRP A 333 -1.48 -24.64 13.39
CA TRP A 333 -2.82 -24.54 12.83
C TRP A 333 -3.77 -25.48 13.57
N TYR A 334 -5.00 -25.00 13.77
CA TYR A 334 -6.08 -25.76 14.39
C TYR A 334 -7.39 -25.58 13.61
N LEU A 335 -8.21 -26.63 13.59
CA LEU A 335 -9.56 -26.65 13.06
C LEU A 335 -10.52 -27.01 14.18
N ASP A 336 -11.42 -26.12 14.57
CA ASP A 336 -12.38 -26.39 15.67
C ASP A 336 -11.71 -26.90 16.96
N GLY A 337 -10.45 -26.49 17.18
CA GLY A 337 -9.62 -26.91 18.31
C GLY A 337 -8.74 -28.14 18.06
N ASP A 338 -8.95 -28.89 16.98
CA ASP A 338 -8.13 -30.04 16.60
C ASP A 338 -6.83 -29.60 15.93
N PHE A 339 -5.71 -30.20 16.34
CA PHE A 339 -4.38 -29.89 15.81
C PHE A 339 -4.21 -30.35 14.35
N ILE A 340 -3.72 -29.45 13.49
CA ILE A 340 -3.58 -29.67 12.05
C ILE A 340 -2.11 -29.76 11.62
N TYR A 341 -1.32 -28.74 11.93
CA TYR A 341 0.05 -28.64 11.42
C TYR A 341 0.89 -27.77 12.33
N GLU A 342 2.20 -28.03 12.38
CA GLU A 342 3.18 -27.25 13.12
C GLU A 342 4.48 -27.12 12.34
N ILE A 343 5.03 -25.90 12.37
CA ILE A 343 6.35 -25.56 11.85
C ILE A 343 7.18 -24.95 12.98
N LEU A 344 8.36 -25.52 13.21
CA LEU A 344 9.33 -25.06 14.21
C LEU A 344 10.60 -24.51 13.51
N PRO A 345 11.34 -23.57 14.13
CA PRO A 345 12.48 -22.87 13.52
C PRO A 345 13.51 -23.79 12.87
N ARG A 346 13.82 -24.91 13.54
CA ARG A 346 14.80 -25.90 13.08
C ARG A 346 14.49 -26.49 11.70
N SER A 347 13.25 -26.40 11.23
CA SER A 347 12.90 -26.75 9.85
C SER A 347 13.65 -25.90 8.83
N LEU A 348 13.89 -24.62 9.14
CA LEU A 348 14.45 -23.64 8.21
C LEU A 348 15.98 -23.51 8.28
N ASP A 349 16.63 -24.12 9.28
CA ASP A 349 18.07 -23.98 9.56
C ASP A 349 18.96 -24.18 8.33
N PHE A 350 18.61 -25.13 7.45
CA PHE A 350 19.44 -25.47 6.29
C PHE A 350 19.34 -24.45 5.14
N THR A 351 18.26 -23.67 5.06
CA THR A 351 18.13 -22.56 4.10
C THR A 351 18.62 -21.24 4.69
N GLY A 352 18.58 -21.13 6.01
CA GLY A 352 18.81 -19.89 6.74
C GLY A 352 17.63 -18.92 6.70
N ALA A 353 16.49 -19.31 6.10
CA ALA A 353 15.23 -18.60 6.30
C ALA A 353 14.86 -18.61 7.80
N LYS A 354 14.09 -17.62 8.24
CA LYS A 354 13.63 -17.49 9.64
C LYS A 354 12.13 -17.69 9.77
N MET A 355 11.69 -17.99 10.98
CA MET A 355 10.27 -17.87 11.35
C MET A 355 9.79 -16.42 11.14
N PRO A 356 8.50 -16.21 10.84
CA PRO A 356 8.01 -14.89 10.50
C PRO A 356 7.92 -14.02 11.76
N ASP A 357 8.45 -12.81 11.68
CA ASP A 357 8.41 -11.75 12.71
C ASP A 357 8.03 -10.38 12.14
N GLU A 358 7.77 -10.32 10.83
CA GLU A 358 7.28 -9.13 10.12
C GLU A 358 5.86 -8.79 10.58
N PRO A 359 5.47 -7.51 10.71
CA PRO A 359 4.06 -7.16 10.86
C PRO A 359 3.26 -7.62 9.63
N MET A 360 2.17 -8.35 9.83
CA MET A 360 1.35 -8.91 8.75
C MET A 360 -0.10 -8.42 8.82
N HIS A 361 -0.79 -8.45 7.69
CA HIS A 361 -2.22 -8.11 7.58
C HIS A 361 -3.02 -9.29 7.06
N ILE A 362 -4.30 -9.36 7.43
CA ILE A 362 -5.22 -10.42 7.01
C ILE A 362 -5.76 -10.12 5.62
N LEU A 363 -5.86 -11.16 4.80
CA LEU A 363 -6.54 -11.18 3.52
C LEU A 363 -7.59 -12.31 3.50
N LEU A 364 -8.77 -11.98 2.99
CA LEU A 364 -9.87 -12.92 2.79
C LEU A 364 -10.37 -12.77 1.35
N ASN A 365 -10.41 -13.85 0.59
CA ASN A 365 -10.86 -13.80 -0.80
C ASN A 365 -11.45 -15.12 -1.28
N THR A 366 -12.11 -15.07 -2.44
CA THR A 366 -12.39 -16.25 -3.25
C THR A 366 -11.83 -16.03 -4.64
N ALA A 367 -10.70 -16.66 -4.96
CA ALA A 367 -10.17 -16.65 -6.31
C ALA A 367 -10.91 -17.69 -7.19
N VAL A 368 -10.77 -17.50 -8.49
CA VAL A 368 -11.12 -18.49 -9.53
C VAL A 368 -9.94 -18.53 -10.49
N SER A 369 -9.40 -19.71 -10.76
CA SER A 369 -8.24 -19.90 -11.63
C SER A 369 -8.38 -21.14 -12.49
N SER A 370 -7.89 -21.05 -13.73
CA SER A 370 -7.82 -22.21 -14.64
C SER A 370 -6.87 -23.32 -14.16
N THR A 371 -6.02 -23.07 -13.16
CA THR A 371 -5.13 -24.08 -12.55
C THR A 371 -5.62 -24.58 -11.20
N TRP A 372 -6.76 -24.10 -10.71
CA TRP A 372 -7.28 -24.48 -9.40
C TRP A 372 -8.65 -25.13 -9.50
N GLY A 373 -8.70 -26.47 -9.45
CA GLY A 373 -9.95 -27.23 -9.43
C GLY A 373 -10.65 -27.35 -10.78
N PHE A 374 -10.10 -26.75 -11.84
CA PHE A 374 -10.57 -26.89 -13.22
C PHE A 374 -9.98 -28.15 -13.89
N PRO A 375 -10.71 -28.82 -14.81
CA PRO A 375 -10.22 -30.02 -15.47
C PRO A 375 -8.96 -29.77 -16.30
N LEU A 376 -7.93 -30.59 -16.09
CA LEU A 376 -6.71 -30.55 -16.89
C LEU A 376 -6.98 -31.06 -18.33
N PRO A 377 -6.18 -30.68 -19.35
CA PRO A 377 -6.44 -31.06 -20.74
C PRO A 377 -6.66 -32.57 -20.99
N TRP A 378 -6.00 -33.44 -20.22
CA TRP A 378 -6.13 -34.90 -20.31
C TRP A 378 -7.26 -35.49 -19.46
N GLU A 379 -7.88 -34.69 -18.58
CA GLU A 379 -9.06 -35.06 -17.79
C GLU A 379 -10.37 -34.74 -18.52
N GLN A 380 -10.29 -34.03 -19.65
CA GLN A 380 -11.44 -33.62 -20.44
C GLN A 380 -12.05 -34.79 -21.23
N PRO A 381 -13.39 -34.88 -21.36
CA PRO A 381 -14.04 -35.93 -22.14
C PRO A 381 -13.58 -36.00 -23.61
N PRO A 382 -13.61 -37.18 -24.26
CA PRO A 382 -13.31 -37.32 -25.69
C PRO A 382 -14.17 -36.40 -26.56
N GLY A 383 -13.53 -35.62 -27.45
CA GLY A 383 -14.21 -34.65 -28.31
C GLY A 383 -14.09 -33.19 -27.85
N CYS A 384 -13.44 -32.93 -26.72
CA CYS A 384 -13.12 -31.58 -26.29
C CYS A 384 -11.87 -31.02 -26.97
N ASP A 385 -12.02 -29.83 -27.56
CA ASP A 385 -10.92 -29.06 -28.14
C ASP A 385 -10.15 -28.35 -27.01
N SER A 386 -9.25 -29.08 -26.36
CA SER A 386 -8.41 -28.58 -25.26
C SER A 386 -7.47 -27.44 -25.68
N SER A 387 -7.34 -27.18 -26.99
CA SER A 387 -6.54 -26.07 -27.51
C SER A 387 -7.24 -24.70 -27.43
N LYS A 388 -8.57 -24.67 -27.24
CA LYS A 388 -9.35 -23.42 -27.22
C LYS A 388 -9.88 -23.11 -25.83
N LYS A 389 -9.09 -22.41 -25.01
CA LYS A 389 -9.53 -21.97 -23.67
C LYS A 389 -10.86 -21.21 -23.72
N CYS A 390 -11.89 -21.71 -23.05
CA CYS A 390 -13.20 -21.10 -22.94
C CYS A 390 -13.83 -21.36 -21.57
N TYR A 391 -14.28 -20.30 -20.90
CA TYR A 391 -14.81 -20.33 -19.54
C TYR A 391 -16.18 -19.63 -19.47
N ASP A 392 -17.03 -19.88 -20.46
CA ASP A 392 -18.37 -19.28 -20.57
C ASP A 392 -19.43 -20.26 -20.07
N CYS A 393 -20.08 -19.91 -18.95
CA CYS A 393 -21.15 -20.70 -18.36
C CYS A 393 -22.40 -20.86 -19.23
N GLY A 394 -22.62 -19.97 -20.20
CA GLY A 394 -23.74 -20.03 -21.13
C GLY A 394 -23.46 -20.87 -22.39
N SER A 395 -22.24 -21.40 -22.55
CA SER A 395 -21.82 -22.08 -23.77
C SER A 395 -21.60 -23.57 -23.55
N GLN A 396 -22.42 -24.40 -24.21
CA GLN A 396 -22.25 -25.86 -24.21
C GLN A 396 -20.86 -26.29 -24.72
N LYS A 397 -20.23 -25.49 -25.59
CA LYS A 397 -18.88 -25.77 -26.11
C LYS A 397 -17.79 -25.58 -25.06
N CYS A 398 -18.07 -24.80 -24.02
CA CYS A 398 -17.14 -24.46 -22.95
C CYS A 398 -17.36 -25.32 -21.70
N ALA A 399 -18.50 -26.01 -21.63
CA ALA A 399 -18.89 -26.89 -20.52
C ALA A 399 -17.80 -27.91 -20.15
N CYS A 400 -17.02 -28.42 -21.11
CA CYS A 400 -15.99 -29.40 -20.80
C CYS A 400 -14.67 -28.84 -20.26
N GLN A 401 -14.53 -27.53 -20.19
CA GLN A 401 -13.41 -26.87 -19.51
C GLN A 401 -13.80 -26.35 -18.13
N LEU A 402 -15.05 -26.51 -17.75
CA LEU A 402 -15.58 -26.12 -16.45
C LEU A 402 -15.80 -27.38 -15.62
N PRO A 403 -15.59 -27.32 -14.30
CA PRO A 403 -16.00 -28.40 -13.41
C PRO A 403 -17.51 -28.63 -13.52
N VAL A 404 -17.93 -29.89 -13.47
CA VAL A 404 -19.36 -30.24 -13.50
C VAL A 404 -20.06 -29.62 -12.29
N GLY A 405 -21.12 -28.85 -12.52
CA GLY A 405 -21.85 -28.14 -11.47
C GLY A 405 -21.32 -26.73 -11.16
N PHE A 406 -20.20 -26.30 -11.75
CA PHE A 406 -19.56 -25.03 -11.42
C PHE A 406 -20.40 -23.80 -11.80
N CYS A 407 -21.13 -23.85 -12.90
CA CYS A 407 -21.97 -22.73 -13.30
C CYS A 407 -23.28 -22.69 -12.51
N GLU A 408 -23.81 -23.86 -12.14
CA GLU A 408 -25.03 -24.01 -11.37
C GLU A 408 -24.86 -23.62 -9.90
N MET A 409 -23.63 -23.62 -9.38
CA MET A 409 -23.33 -23.17 -8.02
C MET A 409 -23.12 -21.65 -7.89
N LEU A 410 -23.07 -20.90 -9.00
CA LEU A 410 -22.91 -19.45 -8.98
C LEU A 410 -24.28 -18.75 -8.92
N PRO A 411 -24.43 -17.65 -8.15
CA PRO A 411 -23.42 -17.05 -7.28
C PRO A 411 -23.11 -17.91 -6.05
N ALA A 412 -21.84 -17.96 -5.66
CA ALA A 412 -21.37 -18.64 -4.46
C ALA A 412 -20.94 -17.62 -3.39
N HIS A 413 -21.24 -17.91 -2.12
CA HIS A 413 -21.07 -16.98 -1.01
C HIS A 413 -20.07 -17.53 0.01
N TYR A 414 -18.95 -16.84 0.16
CA TYR A 414 -17.98 -17.12 1.21
C TYR A 414 -18.34 -16.24 2.41
N GLU A 415 -18.78 -16.89 3.49
CA GLU A 415 -19.35 -16.19 4.64
C GLU A 415 -18.40 -16.27 5.83
N ILE A 416 -18.02 -15.12 6.35
CA ILE A 416 -17.15 -14.96 7.51
C ILE A 416 -17.97 -14.32 8.62
N ASP A 417 -18.20 -15.07 9.68
CA ASP A 417 -18.95 -14.65 10.87
C ASP A 417 -18.11 -13.69 11.71
N SER A 418 -16.85 -14.04 11.97
CA SER A 418 -15.98 -13.19 12.77
C SER A 418 -14.51 -13.37 12.45
N VAL A 419 -13.75 -12.30 12.65
CA VAL A 419 -12.27 -12.31 12.68
C VAL A 419 -11.83 -11.78 14.02
N ARG A 420 -10.99 -12.51 14.75
CA ARG A 420 -10.49 -12.16 16.08
C ARG A 420 -8.99 -12.38 16.18
N VAL A 421 -8.28 -11.40 16.73
CA VAL A 421 -6.84 -11.49 16.98
C VAL A 421 -6.57 -11.22 18.45
N TYR A 422 -5.77 -12.10 19.05
CA TYR A 422 -5.44 -12.07 20.47
C TYR A 422 -3.95 -12.03 20.68
N GLN A 423 -3.49 -11.27 21.66
CA GLN A 423 -2.09 -11.19 22.05
C GLN A 423 -1.94 -11.30 23.57
N ARG A 424 -0.80 -11.85 23.99
CA ARG A 424 -0.32 -11.76 25.38
C ARG A 424 0.08 -10.31 25.69
N LEU A 425 -0.43 -9.76 26.79
CA LEU A 425 -0.14 -8.39 27.22
C LEU A 425 1.26 -8.23 27.85
N ASP A 426 1.82 -9.33 28.35
CA ASP A 426 3.15 -9.40 28.95
C ASP A 426 4.26 -9.69 27.93
N GLU A 427 3.89 -10.06 26.71
CA GLU A 427 4.84 -10.42 25.65
C GLU A 427 5.19 -9.20 24.79
N LYS A 428 6.48 -8.84 24.75
CA LYS A 428 6.96 -7.63 24.07
C LYS A 428 7.21 -7.83 22.57
N SER A 429 7.38 -9.07 22.14
CA SER A 429 7.53 -9.43 20.73
C SER A 429 6.19 -9.34 19.98
N HIS A 430 5.06 -9.46 20.68
CA HIS A 430 3.75 -9.15 20.15
C HIS A 430 3.60 -7.64 19.89
N LYS A 431 3.18 -7.29 18.67
CA LYS A 431 3.01 -5.90 18.24
C LYS A 431 1.71 -5.72 17.48
N ILE A 432 1.14 -4.53 17.58
CA ILE A 432 0.00 -4.06 16.76
C ILE A 432 0.47 -2.88 15.93
N GLY A 433 0.34 -2.95 14.61
CA GLY A 433 0.66 -1.88 13.67
C GLY A 433 1.52 -2.36 12.50
N CYS A 434 1.30 -1.76 11.32
CA CYS A 434 1.99 -2.14 10.08
C CYS A 434 3.45 -1.66 9.99
N SER A 435 3.84 -0.78 10.91
CA SER A 435 5.18 -0.24 11.07
C SER A 435 5.46 -0.20 12.57
N THR A 436 6.46 -0.94 13.00
CA THR A 436 6.81 -1.11 14.42
C THR A 436 8.21 -0.58 14.68
N ASP A 437 8.59 -0.51 15.96
CA ASP A 437 9.92 -0.10 16.36
C ASP A 437 10.98 -1.09 15.86
N THR A 438 10.69 -2.39 15.89
CA THR A 438 11.56 -3.47 15.41
C THR A 438 11.55 -3.62 13.89
N HIS A 439 10.39 -3.37 13.27
CA HIS A 439 10.15 -3.55 11.85
C HIS A 439 9.57 -2.26 11.25
N PRO A 440 10.41 -1.20 11.07
CA PRO A 440 9.97 0.02 10.43
C PRO A 440 9.62 -0.24 8.96
N THR A 441 8.50 0.31 8.49
CA THR A 441 7.90 -0.04 7.18
C THR A 441 7.29 1.19 6.51
N ARG A 442 6.70 2.11 7.27
CA ARG A 442 5.91 3.22 6.75
C ARG A 442 6.71 4.11 5.81
N ARG A 443 7.93 4.51 6.21
CA ARG A 443 8.78 5.37 5.38
C ARG A 443 9.28 4.68 4.11
N PHE A 444 9.44 3.35 4.14
CA PHE A 444 9.75 2.57 2.94
C PHE A 444 8.59 2.63 1.95
N ILE A 445 7.36 2.39 2.41
CA ILE A 445 6.15 2.51 1.59
C ILE A 445 5.99 3.94 1.06
N GLU A 446 6.17 4.96 1.89
CA GLU A 446 6.10 6.37 1.47
C GLU A 446 7.13 6.71 0.38
N GLY A 447 8.34 6.14 0.47
CA GLY A 447 9.40 6.31 -0.52
C GLY A 447 9.18 5.55 -1.83
N HIS A 448 8.32 4.54 -1.83
CA HIS A 448 8.03 3.66 -2.97
C HIS A 448 6.53 3.59 -3.26
N VAL A 449 5.83 4.71 -3.04
CA VAL A 449 4.36 4.78 -3.03
C VAL A 449 3.72 4.28 -4.33
N ASP A 450 4.42 4.47 -5.46
CA ASP A 450 4.02 4.05 -6.80
C ASP A 450 3.90 2.53 -6.97
N ARG A 451 4.54 1.74 -6.10
CA ARG A 451 4.44 0.26 -6.11
C ARG A 451 3.13 -0.26 -5.52
N TYR A 452 2.38 0.58 -4.79
CA TYR A 452 1.25 0.16 -3.95
C TYR A 452 -0.11 0.61 -4.48
N PHE A 453 -0.19 1.18 -5.68
CA PHE A 453 -1.45 1.49 -6.35
C PHE A 453 -1.33 1.27 -7.87
N ASP A 454 -2.44 1.21 -8.58
CA ASP A 454 -2.50 1.01 -10.03
C ASP A 454 -2.77 2.34 -10.76
N PRO A 455 -1.71 3.10 -11.15
CA PRO A 455 -1.87 4.38 -11.85
C PRO A 455 -2.56 4.25 -13.21
N TYR A 456 -2.55 3.04 -13.80
CA TYR A 456 -3.11 2.77 -15.11
C TYR A 456 -4.64 2.60 -15.08
N ASN A 457 -5.20 2.29 -13.90
CA ASN A 457 -6.63 2.05 -13.70
C ASN A 457 -7.31 3.12 -12.83
N GLY A 458 -6.75 4.34 -12.80
CA GLY A 458 -7.38 5.50 -12.18
C GLY A 458 -7.14 5.65 -10.69
N GLU A 459 -6.32 4.79 -10.08
CA GLU A 459 -5.81 4.99 -8.73
C GLU A 459 -4.71 6.08 -8.75
N ASN A 460 -4.61 6.86 -7.68
CA ASN A 460 -3.61 7.93 -7.55
C ASN A 460 -2.91 7.95 -6.18
N LYS A 461 -3.21 6.95 -5.36
CA LYS A 461 -2.66 6.72 -4.03
C LYS A 461 -2.96 5.29 -3.60
N PRO A 462 -2.23 4.73 -2.62
CA PRO A 462 -2.47 3.38 -2.13
C PRO A 462 -3.84 3.21 -1.46
N LEU A 463 -4.24 4.15 -0.60
CA LEU A 463 -5.52 4.10 0.11
C LEU A 463 -6.17 5.49 0.18
N HIS A 464 -7.48 5.52 0.02
CA HIS A 464 -8.28 6.70 0.28
C HIS A 464 -8.53 6.92 1.78
N PRO A 465 -8.54 8.17 2.25
CA PRO A 465 -8.90 8.47 3.63
C PRO A 465 -10.32 7.97 3.95
N VAL A 466 -10.50 7.41 5.14
CA VAL A 466 -11.80 6.93 5.59
C VAL A 466 -12.79 8.11 5.68
N LYS A 467 -13.94 7.98 5.04
CA LYS A 467 -14.98 9.00 4.97
C LYS A 467 -15.77 9.06 6.27
N ALA A 468 -16.04 10.24 6.80
CA ALA A 468 -16.96 10.43 7.94
C ALA A 468 -18.37 10.86 7.48
N GLY A 469 -19.00 10.03 6.64
CA GLY A 469 -20.31 10.28 6.04
C GLY A 469 -20.23 10.80 4.60
N GLY A 470 -21.34 11.33 4.11
CA GLY A 470 -21.45 11.94 2.78
C GLY A 470 -22.30 11.17 1.77
N ALA A 471 -22.73 9.93 2.07
CA ALA A 471 -23.73 9.21 1.28
C ALA A 471 -25.01 10.02 1.16
N ARG A 472 -25.75 9.84 0.05
CA ARG A 472 -27.05 10.48 -0.12
C ARG A 472 -28.06 9.82 0.81
N CYS A 473 -28.88 10.62 1.47
CA CYS A 473 -29.93 10.14 2.37
C CYS A 473 -31.23 10.92 2.17
N ARG A 474 -32.34 10.24 2.46
CA ARG A 474 -33.67 10.85 2.55
C ARG A 474 -34.12 11.02 4.00
N SER A 475 -33.69 10.12 4.88
CA SER A 475 -33.93 10.15 6.32
C SER A 475 -32.69 9.63 7.04
N SER A 476 -32.59 9.87 8.36
CA SER A 476 -31.47 9.38 9.15
C SER A 476 -31.41 7.85 9.24
N ALA A 477 -32.52 7.14 8.95
CA ALA A 477 -32.55 5.68 8.96
C ALA A 477 -31.60 5.03 7.93
N THR A 478 -31.22 5.75 6.87
CA THR A 478 -30.26 5.25 5.86
C THR A 478 -28.80 5.59 6.20
N CYS A 479 -28.55 6.21 7.36
CA CYS A 479 -27.23 6.74 7.74
C CYS A 479 -26.63 5.99 8.93
N GLY A 480 -26.92 4.69 9.10
CA GLY A 480 -26.32 3.88 10.16
C GLY A 480 -26.33 4.58 11.52
N ASP A 481 -25.16 4.67 12.15
CA ASP A 481 -24.92 5.52 13.32
C ASP A 481 -24.58 6.96 12.89
N GLY A 482 -25.60 7.68 12.45
CA GLY A 482 -25.47 9.01 11.89
C GLY A 482 -26.80 9.71 11.64
N THR A 483 -26.73 10.94 11.14
CA THR A 483 -27.90 11.77 10.86
C THR A 483 -27.92 12.25 9.42
N CYS A 484 -29.11 12.32 8.83
CA CYS A 484 -29.28 12.88 7.50
C CYS A 484 -29.37 14.40 7.57
N VAL A 485 -28.31 15.10 7.16
CA VAL A 485 -28.22 16.56 7.17
C VAL A 485 -28.11 17.08 5.74
N SER A 486 -29.10 17.86 5.31
CA SER A 486 -29.14 18.41 3.93
C SER A 486 -29.04 17.34 2.84
N GLY A 487 -29.69 16.19 3.04
CA GLY A 487 -29.69 15.07 2.09
C GLY A 487 -28.38 14.28 2.04
N ARG A 488 -27.47 14.47 3.02
CA ARG A 488 -26.24 13.67 3.17
C ARG A 488 -26.06 13.13 4.58
N CYS A 489 -25.51 11.93 4.70
CA CYS A 489 -25.19 11.34 5.99
C CYS A 489 -24.04 12.08 6.67
N ARG A 490 -24.18 12.29 7.98
CA ARG A 490 -23.12 12.79 8.87
C ARG A 490 -23.01 11.83 10.05
N CYS A 491 -21.83 11.24 10.22
CA CYS A 491 -21.63 10.20 11.22
C CYS A 491 -21.55 10.78 12.64
N SER A 492 -21.87 9.94 13.61
CA SER A 492 -21.51 10.15 15.01
C SER A 492 -19.98 10.09 15.18
N PRO A 493 -19.43 10.49 16.34
CA PRO A 493 -18.01 10.31 16.64
C PRO A 493 -17.55 8.84 16.72
N THR A 494 -18.47 7.89 16.86
CA THR A 494 -18.19 6.46 16.97
C THR A 494 -18.28 5.72 15.63
N ALA A 495 -18.76 6.39 14.58
CA ALA A 495 -19.01 5.79 13.28
C ALA A 495 -18.30 6.50 12.13
N THR A 496 -18.08 5.74 11.06
CA THR A 496 -17.39 6.16 9.84
C THR A 496 -17.94 5.41 8.63
N GLY A 497 -17.39 5.72 7.47
CA GLY A 497 -17.88 5.32 6.16
C GLY A 497 -18.92 6.29 5.60
N PRO A 498 -19.26 6.18 4.31
CA PRO A 498 -20.17 7.11 3.65
C PRO A 498 -21.58 7.07 4.24
N GLU A 499 -22.03 5.89 4.68
CA GLU A 499 -23.34 5.64 5.31
C GLU A 499 -23.25 5.50 6.84
N CYS A 500 -22.09 5.75 7.46
CA CYS A 500 -21.88 5.64 8.92
C CYS A 500 -22.20 4.24 9.48
N LYS A 501 -21.84 3.20 8.72
CA LYS A 501 -22.07 1.78 9.06
C LYS A 501 -20.83 1.06 9.58
N ALA A 502 -19.67 1.71 9.58
CA ALA A 502 -18.45 1.15 10.15
C ALA A 502 -18.14 1.84 11.48
N PHE A 503 -17.70 1.10 12.49
CA PHE A 503 -17.20 1.71 13.73
C PHE A 503 -15.82 2.32 13.48
N VAL A 504 -15.56 3.48 14.09
CA VAL A 504 -14.24 4.10 14.07
C VAL A 504 -13.20 3.11 14.59
N ALA A 505 -12.08 3.01 13.88
CA ALA A 505 -10.91 2.25 14.31
C ALA A 505 -9.62 2.99 13.98
N PHE A 506 -8.62 2.83 14.83
CA PHE A 506 -7.34 3.51 14.72
C PHE A 506 -6.26 2.78 15.50
N ASN A 507 -5.02 2.92 15.03
CA ASN A 507 -3.86 2.51 15.81
C ASN A 507 -3.60 3.55 16.88
N ASP A 508 -3.75 3.16 18.14
CA ASP A 508 -3.40 3.97 19.31
C ASP A 508 -1.88 4.01 19.55
N ILE A 509 -1.13 3.12 18.88
CA ILE A 509 0.32 3.03 19.00
C ILE A 509 0.99 3.53 17.71
N SER A 510 1.79 4.59 17.83
CA SER A 510 2.66 5.06 16.74
C SER A 510 4.12 4.79 17.09
N TYR A 511 4.70 3.74 16.52
CA TYR A 511 6.10 3.38 16.76
C TYR A 511 7.09 4.28 16.02
N GLU A 512 6.69 4.80 14.87
CA GLU A 512 7.49 5.77 14.13
C GLU A 512 6.82 7.15 14.16
N GLU A 513 7.49 8.15 14.71
CA GLU A 513 7.02 9.53 14.69
C GLU A 513 6.95 10.08 13.25
N PRO A 514 5.90 10.87 12.89
CA PRO A 514 5.86 11.56 11.61
C PRO A 514 7.00 12.57 11.50
N TRP A 515 7.42 12.86 10.26
CA TRP A 515 8.45 13.86 10.00
C TRP A 515 7.99 15.23 10.54
N ARG A 516 8.68 15.73 11.56
CA ARG A 516 8.58 17.13 11.99
C ARG A 516 9.86 17.82 11.56
N LEU A 517 9.75 18.85 10.75
CA LEU A 517 10.80 19.84 10.51
C LEU A 517 11.18 20.44 11.88
N ARG A 518 12.15 19.82 12.55
CA ARG A 518 12.78 20.41 13.73
C ARG A 518 13.77 21.42 13.19
N LEU A 519 13.35 22.67 13.03
CA LEU A 519 14.31 23.77 13.11
C LEU A 519 14.93 23.62 14.51
N SER A 520 16.18 23.17 14.57
CA SER A 520 16.97 23.33 15.77
C SER A 520 16.93 24.82 16.09
N THR A 521 16.34 25.19 17.23
CA THR A 521 16.48 26.57 17.71
C THR A 521 17.99 26.85 17.70
N PRO A 522 18.46 27.94 17.08
CA PRO A 522 19.88 28.22 17.04
C PRO A 522 20.41 28.11 18.46
N PHE A 523 21.52 27.39 18.63
CA PHE A 523 22.18 27.28 19.92
C PHE A 523 22.53 28.70 20.38
N VAL A 524 21.70 29.28 21.26
CA VAL A 524 21.97 30.58 21.88
C VAL A 524 22.80 30.26 23.12
N PRO A 525 24.10 30.60 23.14
CA PRO A 525 24.94 30.33 24.30
C PRO A 525 24.31 30.90 25.57
N PRO A 526 24.48 30.26 26.74
CA PRO A 526 23.88 30.72 28.00
C PRO A 526 24.17 32.20 28.29
N MET A 527 25.36 32.67 27.91
CA MET A 527 25.80 34.06 28.07
C MET A 527 24.97 35.06 27.24
N LEU A 528 24.50 34.67 26.05
CA LEU A 528 23.66 35.55 25.23
C LEU A 528 22.23 35.64 25.80
N ARG A 529 21.72 34.53 26.37
CA ARG A 529 20.41 34.52 27.02
C ARG A 529 20.38 35.43 28.25
N THR A 530 21.42 35.38 29.07
CA THR A 530 21.55 36.25 30.25
C THR A 530 21.78 37.71 29.85
N ALA A 531 22.57 37.98 28.81
CA ALA A 531 22.78 39.34 28.30
C ALA A 531 21.49 39.99 27.77
N VAL A 532 20.67 39.24 27.01
CA VAL A 532 19.38 39.73 26.51
C VAL A 532 18.41 39.97 27.67
N LEU A 533 18.35 39.07 28.65
CA LEU A 533 17.50 39.26 29.83
C LEU A 533 17.94 40.49 30.64
N ALA A 534 19.24 40.66 30.86
CA ALA A 534 19.80 41.82 31.55
C ALA A 534 19.50 43.11 30.79
N PHE A 535 19.61 43.12 29.46
CA PHE A 535 19.27 44.26 28.61
C PHE A 535 17.77 44.61 28.69
N LEU A 536 16.89 43.62 28.67
CA LEU A 536 15.44 43.82 28.82
C LEU A 536 15.06 44.35 30.20
N VAL A 537 15.70 43.86 31.27
CA VAL A 537 15.49 44.36 32.64
C VAL A 537 16.04 45.79 32.77
N LEU A 538 17.21 46.08 32.20
CA LEU A 538 17.81 47.41 32.24
C LEU A 538 16.95 48.43 31.48
N THR A 539 16.47 48.07 30.30
CA THR A 539 15.59 48.93 29.48
C THR A 539 14.23 49.14 30.15
N ALA A 540 13.62 48.09 30.72
CA ALA A 540 12.40 48.23 31.53
C ALA A 540 12.62 49.12 32.76
N GLY A 541 13.77 48.99 33.43
CA GLY A 541 14.18 49.84 34.55
C GLY A 541 14.37 51.30 34.15
N ILE A 542 15.01 51.58 33.01
CA ILE A 542 15.19 52.93 32.46
C ILE A 542 13.84 53.54 32.10
N VAL A 543 12.93 52.77 31.48
CA VAL A 543 11.58 53.22 31.13
C VAL A 543 10.78 53.52 32.41
N ALA A 544 10.80 52.63 33.41
CA ALA A 544 10.14 52.85 34.69
C ALA A 544 10.70 54.07 35.43
N PHE A 545 12.02 54.27 35.40
CA PHE A 545 12.68 55.44 35.98
C PHE A 545 12.25 56.73 35.27
N ARG A 546 12.22 56.74 33.93
CA ARG A 546 11.75 57.91 33.16
C ARG A 546 10.28 58.22 33.43
N ILE A 547 9.42 57.20 33.53
CA ILE A 547 8.01 57.37 33.88
C ILE A 547 7.88 57.93 35.31
N SER A 548 8.67 57.43 36.26
CA SER A 548 8.68 57.92 37.65
C SER A 548 9.19 59.36 37.75
N ALA A 549 10.26 59.70 37.02
CA ALA A 549 10.81 61.05 36.95
C ALA A 549 9.81 62.03 36.31
N GLN A 550 9.12 61.63 35.24
CA GLN A 550 8.04 62.43 34.62
C GLN A 550 6.84 62.61 35.56
N ARG A 551 6.49 61.60 36.36
CA ARG A 551 5.45 61.70 37.39
C ARG A 551 5.84 62.66 38.51
N LYS A 552 7.09 62.62 39.00
CA LYS A 552 7.61 63.58 39.99
C LYS A 552 7.66 65.02 39.43
N ALA A 553 8.06 65.20 38.18
CA ALA A 553 8.05 66.50 37.52
C ALA A 553 6.62 67.07 37.35
N ARG A 554 5.64 66.22 37.04
CA ARG A 554 4.22 66.60 36.99
C ARG A 554 3.65 66.92 38.38
N SER A 555 4.02 66.18 39.42
CA SER A 555 3.61 66.48 40.80
C SER A 555 4.23 67.77 41.34
N ALA A 556 5.45 68.13 40.92
CA ALA A 556 6.06 69.42 41.25
C ALA A 556 5.39 70.61 40.53
N SER A 557 4.89 70.40 39.30
CA SER A 557 4.15 71.42 38.53
C SER A 557 2.71 71.62 39.01
N LEU A 558 2.11 70.66 39.72
CA LEU A 558 0.71 70.70 40.17
C LEU A 558 0.51 71.32 41.56
N ILE A 559 1.58 71.67 42.27
CA ILE A 559 1.52 72.38 43.58
C ILE A 559 1.59 73.91 43.40
N ALA A 560 1.93 74.40 42.21
CA ALA A 560 2.02 75.82 41.90
C ALA A 560 0.93 76.26 40.91
N SER A 561 -0.34 76.21 41.30
CA SER A 561 -1.38 77.18 40.91
C SER A 561 -2.79 76.73 41.34
N SER A 562 -3.44 77.58 42.12
CA SER A 562 -4.89 77.60 42.36
C SER A 562 -5.40 79.04 42.10
N PRO A 563 -6.71 79.29 41.94
CA PRO A 563 -7.26 79.74 40.66
C PRO A 563 -7.91 81.14 40.75
N ALA A 564 -8.18 81.76 39.60
CA ALA A 564 -9.12 82.88 39.51
C ALA A 564 -9.95 82.81 38.22
N LEU A 565 -11.27 82.87 38.42
CA LEU A 565 -12.41 83.09 37.51
C LEU A 565 -12.69 84.63 37.41
N PRO A 566 -13.70 85.19 36.67
CA PRO A 566 -14.60 84.63 35.64
C PRO A 566 -15.02 85.59 34.47
N THR A 567 -15.92 85.08 33.59
CA THR A 567 -17.05 85.75 32.86
C THR A 567 -16.81 86.33 31.44
N PRO A 568 -17.87 86.69 30.65
CA PRO A 568 -18.58 85.74 29.77
C PRO A 568 -18.90 86.34 28.37
N SER A 569 -19.29 85.54 27.37
CA SER A 569 -20.08 86.12 26.25
C SER A 569 -20.87 85.09 25.45
N ASN A 570 -22.10 85.51 25.17
CA ASN A 570 -23.18 84.92 24.39
C ASN A 570 -22.81 84.53 22.95
N ASN A 571 -23.38 83.41 22.46
CA ASN A 571 -24.24 83.36 21.26
C ASN A 571 -24.78 81.94 20.96
N PRO A 572 -25.86 81.81 20.16
CA PRO A 572 -26.92 80.81 20.38
C PRO A 572 -26.94 79.69 19.30
N PRO A 573 -27.96 78.79 19.25
CA PRO A 573 -27.78 77.33 19.19
C PRO A 573 -27.63 76.78 17.76
N PRO A 574 -26.97 75.62 17.56
CA PRO A 574 -27.06 74.90 16.30
C PRO A 574 -28.04 73.71 16.36
N LYS A 575 -28.84 73.62 15.31
CA LYS A 575 -29.70 72.49 14.97
C LYS A 575 -28.90 71.28 14.50
N VAL A 576 -29.40 70.13 14.97
CA VAL A 576 -29.40 68.74 14.46
C VAL A 576 -29.15 68.58 12.95
N GLU A 577 -28.33 67.59 12.56
CA GLU A 577 -28.69 66.49 11.63
C GLU A 577 -27.54 65.46 11.45
N PRO A 578 -27.82 64.22 10.96
CA PRO A 578 -27.28 62.99 11.54
C PRO A 578 -26.21 62.29 10.70
N LYS A 579 -25.41 61.44 11.36
CA LYS A 579 -24.57 60.44 10.69
C LYS A 579 -25.35 59.13 10.48
N LYS A 580 -25.57 58.78 9.21
CA LYS A 580 -25.72 57.43 8.62
C LYS A 580 -25.50 57.57 7.10
N PRO A 581 -25.29 56.49 6.33
CA PRO A 581 -24.48 55.29 6.55
C PRO A 581 -23.50 55.06 5.38
N ALA A 582 -22.45 54.25 5.56
CA ALA A 582 -21.72 53.70 4.41
C ALA A 582 -22.45 52.45 3.89
N SER A 583 -23.17 52.61 2.78
CA SER A 583 -23.71 51.52 1.96
C SER A 583 -22.92 51.42 0.65
N PRO A 584 -22.48 50.23 0.22
CA PRO A 584 -22.07 50.00 -1.17
C PRO A 584 -23.24 49.40 -1.97
N LYS A 585 -23.70 50.08 -3.02
CA LYS A 585 -24.53 49.52 -4.11
C LYS A 585 -24.14 50.24 -5.41
N LYS A 586 -23.50 49.56 -6.38
CA LYS A 586 -24.03 48.64 -7.41
C LYS A 586 -24.17 49.35 -8.77
N ARG A 587 -23.44 48.86 -9.78
CA ARG A 587 -23.86 48.58 -11.18
C ARG A 587 -22.61 48.35 -12.02
N LYS A 588 -22.55 47.46 -13.00
CA LYS A 588 -23.28 46.25 -13.41
C LYS A 588 -22.38 45.70 -14.54
N ALA A 589 -22.04 44.43 -14.56
CA ALA A 589 -21.69 43.75 -15.80
C ALA A 589 -22.18 42.30 -15.69
N ALA A 590 -22.82 41.87 -16.76
CA ALA A 590 -23.71 40.71 -16.83
C ALA A 590 -22.98 39.36 -16.85
N GLU A 591 -23.70 38.33 -16.41
CA GLU A 591 -23.37 36.91 -16.62
C GLU A 591 -23.28 36.56 -18.12
N PRO A 592 -22.32 35.71 -18.53
CA PRO A 592 -22.54 34.70 -19.54
C PRO A 592 -23.12 33.42 -18.91
N PRO A 593 -23.88 32.62 -19.67
CA PRO A 593 -24.70 31.56 -19.14
C PRO A 593 -23.85 30.37 -18.62
N ALA A 594 -24.41 29.66 -17.63
CA ALA A 594 -23.90 28.39 -17.16
C ALA A 594 -23.78 27.38 -18.31
N ILE A 595 -22.55 27.05 -18.70
CA ILE A 595 -22.28 25.90 -19.56
C ILE A 595 -22.26 24.66 -18.67
N LYS A 596 -23.25 23.79 -18.87
CA LYS A 596 -23.30 22.44 -18.29
C LYS A 596 -21.99 21.72 -18.62
N ARG A 597 -21.20 21.37 -17.59
CA ARG A 597 -20.08 20.44 -17.71
C ARG A 597 -20.62 19.10 -18.22
N LYS A 598 -20.40 18.77 -19.50
CA LYS A 598 -20.38 17.37 -19.91
C LYS A 598 -19.15 16.73 -19.26
N LYS A 599 -19.37 15.67 -18.49
CA LYS A 599 -18.32 14.73 -18.10
C LYS A 599 -17.69 14.20 -19.40
N THR A 600 -16.44 14.55 -19.64
CA THR A 600 -15.56 13.81 -20.53
C THR A 600 -14.42 13.28 -19.69
N THR A 601 -14.21 11.98 -19.87
CA THR A 601 -13.22 11.10 -19.27
C THR A 601 -11.83 11.73 -19.20
N GLY A 602 -11.17 11.54 -18.06
CA GLY A 602 -9.82 12.03 -17.81
C GLY A 602 -8.82 11.33 -18.71
N VAL A 603 -8.40 12.00 -19.77
CA VAL A 603 -7.09 11.76 -20.38
C VAL A 603 -6.21 12.89 -19.87
N ASN A 604 -5.11 12.53 -19.21
CA ASN A 604 -4.13 13.51 -18.76
C ASN A 604 -3.49 14.14 -20.01
N HIS A 605 -3.90 15.35 -20.40
CA HIS A 605 -3.61 15.89 -21.73
C HIS A 605 -2.12 16.07 -22.05
N GLU A 606 -1.22 15.99 -21.06
CA GLU A 606 0.23 15.95 -21.27
C GLU A 606 0.70 14.59 -21.82
N SER A 607 0.00 13.47 -21.54
CA SER A 607 0.40 12.10 -21.95
C SER A 607 0.43 11.90 -23.45
N VAL A 608 -0.41 12.63 -24.19
CA VAL A 608 -0.56 12.51 -25.65
C VAL A 608 0.77 12.77 -26.39
N VAL A 609 1.63 13.65 -25.86
CA VAL A 609 2.92 13.98 -26.46
C VAL A 609 3.99 12.94 -26.13
N TYR A 610 3.97 12.38 -24.92
CA TYR A 610 4.88 11.32 -24.46
C TYR A 610 4.63 9.99 -25.19
N GLU A 611 3.37 9.69 -25.52
CA GLU A 611 2.96 8.45 -26.17
C GLU A 611 3.32 8.40 -27.66
N THR A 612 3.57 9.55 -28.29
CA THR A 612 4.00 9.59 -29.70
C THR A 612 5.33 8.87 -29.92
N ASN A 613 5.57 8.36 -31.13
CA ASN A 613 6.86 7.77 -31.48
C ASN A 613 8.03 8.74 -31.26
N LYS A 614 7.82 10.04 -31.45
CA LYS A 614 8.81 11.07 -31.15
C LYS A 614 9.02 11.23 -29.64
N GLY A 615 7.95 11.20 -28.85
CA GLY A 615 8.00 11.22 -27.39
C GLY A 615 8.77 10.03 -26.81
N LYS A 616 8.57 8.84 -27.39
CA LYS A 616 9.33 7.62 -27.06
C LYS A 616 10.82 7.76 -27.36
N LEU A 617 11.19 8.38 -28.49
CA LEU A 617 12.61 8.67 -28.80
C LEU A 617 13.23 9.62 -27.78
N VAL A 618 12.52 10.68 -27.38
CA VAL A 618 13.00 11.62 -26.35
C VAL A 618 13.18 10.93 -24.99
N GLN A 619 12.21 10.11 -24.57
CA GLN A 619 12.32 9.34 -23.32
C GLN A 619 13.48 8.34 -23.36
N ALA A 620 13.68 7.66 -24.50
CA ALA A 620 14.82 6.79 -24.70
C ALA A 620 16.15 7.56 -24.62
N LEU A 621 16.21 8.79 -25.13
CA LEU A 621 17.42 9.62 -25.06
C LEU A 621 17.66 10.14 -23.64
N LEU A 622 16.64 10.65 -22.95
CA LEU A 622 16.75 11.22 -21.59
C LEU A 622 17.26 10.22 -20.54
N ARG A 623 17.01 8.92 -20.71
CA ARG A 623 17.55 7.89 -19.80
C ARG A 623 19.07 7.71 -19.89
N ARG A 624 19.71 8.27 -20.92
CA ARG A 624 21.11 7.99 -21.31
C ARG A 624 21.73 9.15 -22.09
N TRP A 625 21.24 10.37 -21.88
CA TRP A 625 21.59 11.53 -22.73
C TRP A 625 23.08 11.86 -22.64
N TRP A 626 23.70 11.60 -21.49
CA TRP A 626 25.12 11.89 -21.23
C TRP A 626 26.08 11.04 -22.08
N TYR A 627 25.58 10.01 -22.76
CA TYR A 627 26.34 9.22 -23.72
C TYR A 627 26.35 9.80 -25.15
N ALA A 628 25.51 10.81 -25.41
CA ALA A 628 25.35 11.41 -26.76
C ALA A 628 25.38 12.94 -26.77
N ILE A 629 25.20 13.61 -25.62
CA ILE A 629 25.13 15.06 -25.53
C ILE A 629 26.15 15.55 -24.51
N ASP A 630 27.06 16.44 -24.93
CA ASP A 630 28.03 17.10 -24.04
C ASP A 630 27.37 18.28 -23.32
N TRP A 631 26.65 17.99 -22.24
CA TRP A 631 26.06 18.99 -21.36
C TRP A 631 26.32 18.64 -19.89
N PRO A 632 26.74 19.59 -19.04
CA PRO A 632 27.22 20.93 -19.38
C PRO A 632 28.44 20.89 -20.30
N SER A 633 28.59 21.89 -21.17
CA SER A 633 29.73 21.94 -22.09
C SER A 633 31.06 21.97 -21.32
N LYS A 634 32.15 21.59 -21.98
CA LYS A 634 33.49 21.67 -21.39
C LYS A 634 33.81 23.07 -20.86
N GLU A 635 33.41 24.11 -21.59
CA GLU A 635 33.60 25.52 -21.21
C GLU A 635 32.87 25.85 -19.91
N ALA A 636 31.61 25.43 -19.77
CA ALA A 636 30.83 25.63 -18.55
C ALA A 636 31.46 24.90 -17.34
N ARG A 637 31.93 23.66 -17.54
CA ARG A 637 32.59 22.86 -16.49
C ARG A 637 33.94 23.43 -16.05
N SER A 638 34.67 24.06 -16.97
CA SER A 638 36.01 24.63 -16.72
C SER A 638 35.98 26.06 -16.19
N LYS A 639 34.80 26.66 -15.99
CA LYS A 639 34.69 28.05 -15.58
C LYS A 639 35.18 28.20 -14.14
N VAL A 640 36.12 29.12 -13.92
CA VAL A 640 36.71 29.36 -12.60
C VAL A 640 35.70 30.09 -11.71
N PRO A 641 35.49 29.68 -10.45
CA PRO A 641 34.64 30.41 -9.51
C PRO A 641 35.11 31.83 -9.23
N GLU A 642 34.16 32.75 -9.06
CA GLU A 642 34.43 34.10 -8.57
C GLU A 642 34.94 34.06 -7.11
N GLU A 643 35.51 35.16 -6.61
CA GLU A 643 35.92 35.27 -5.22
C GLU A 643 34.74 35.02 -4.27
N ASN A 644 34.92 34.17 -3.25
CA ASN A 644 33.88 33.69 -2.32
C ASN A 644 32.82 32.77 -2.93
N PHE A 645 33.02 32.29 -4.16
CA PHE A 645 32.20 31.24 -4.77
C PHE A 645 32.97 29.92 -4.88
N GLU A 646 32.26 28.81 -4.72
CA GLU A 646 32.77 27.46 -4.87
C GLU A 646 31.92 26.68 -5.86
N VAL A 647 32.51 25.67 -6.52
CA VAL A 647 31.74 24.76 -7.38
C VAL A 647 30.77 23.96 -6.52
N LEU A 648 29.49 23.97 -6.89
CA LEU A 648 28.48 23.20 -6.18
C LEU A 648 28.71 21.71 -6.45
N SER A 649 29.01 20.95 -5.40
CA SER A 649 29.28 19.51 -5.50
C SER A 649 28.12 18.79 -6.19
N GLY A 650 28.43 17.98 -7.20
CA GLY A 650 27.44 17.27 -8.03
C GLY A 650 26.81 18.10 -9.16
N PHE A 651 27.09 19.40 -9.25
CA PHE A 651 26.54 20.31 -10.26
C PHE A 651 27.65 21.07 -11.00
N PRO A 652 28.43 20.39 -11.87
CA PRO A 652 29.53 21.02 -12.57
C PRO A 652 29.03 22.17 -13.46
N GLY A 653 29.73 23.31 -13.42
CA GLY A 653 29.29 24.56 -14.08
C GLY A 653 28.30 25.40 -13.28
N VAL A 654 27.95 25.01 -12.04
CA VAL A 654 27.19 25.83 -11.09
C VAL A 654 28.08 26.21 -9.92
N HIS A 655 28.12 27.49 -9.59
CA HIS A 655 28.89 28.02 -8.45
C HIS A 655 27.95 28.55 -7.37
N VAL A 656 28.30 28.33 -6.10
CA VAL A 656 27.56 28.82 -4.94
C VAL A 656 28.44 29.75 -4.10
N CYS A 657 27.90 30.88 -3.68
CA CYS A 657 28.61 31.78 -2.78
C CYS A 657 28.66 31.20 -1.37
N THR A 658 29.86 31.00 -0.82
CA THR A 658 30.08 30.38 0.49
C THR A 658 30.44 31.39 1.58
N SER A 659 30.68 32.66 1.24
CA SER A 659 30.93 33.73 2.21
C SER A 659 30.66 35.14 1.66
N GLY A 660 30.50 36.12 2.55
CA GLY A 660 30.24 37.51 2.16
C GLY A 660 28.75 37.85 1.94
N PRO A 661 28.43 39.03 1.39
CA PRO A 661 27.06 39.55 1.29
C PRO A 661 26.17 38.80 0.29
N ARG A 662 26.76 37.98 -0.59
CA ARG A 662 26.05 37.15 -1.58
C ARG A 662 25.88 35.69 -1.12
N LEU A 663 26.13 35.38 0.16
CA LEU A 663 26.06 34.02 0.71
C LEU A 663 24.80 33.27 0.27
N GLY A 664 24.98 32.11 -0.36
CA GLY A 664 23.90 31.26 -0.89
C GLY A 664 23.44 31.61 -2.31
N GLU A 665 23.96 32.66 -2.94
CA GLU A 665 23.68 32.96 -4.34
C GLU A 665 24.27 31.88 -5.27
N LEU A 666 23.50 31.48 -6.27
CA LEU A 666 23.90 30.51 -7.29
C LEU A 666 24.16 31.21 -8.62
N VAL A 667 25.31 30.93 -9.22
CA VAL A 667 25.64 31.33 -10.59
C VAL A 667 25.74 30.09 -11.45
N ASP A 668 24.79 29.93 -12.36
CA ASP A 668 24.71 28.80 -13.27
C ASP A 668 25.26 29.19 -14.65
N HIS A 669 26.36 28.57 -15.06
CA HIS A 669 27.04 28.84 -16.34
C HIS A 669 26.63 27.87 -17.45
N ARG A 670 25.68 26.98 -17.18
CA ARG A 670 25.21 25.97 -18.13
C ARG A 670 24.26 26.60 -19.13
N ASP A 671 24.29 26.13 -20.37
CA ASP A 671 23.36 26.55 -21.41
C ASP A 671 21.99 25.88 -21.21
N HIS A 672 20.98 26.64 -20.81
CA HIS A 672 19.64 26.10 -20.53
C HIS A 672 18.86 25.75 -21.81
N ASP A 673 19.17 26.39 -22.94
CA ASP A 673 18.52 26.12 -24.23
C ASP A 673 19.04 24.81 -24.85
N ALA A 674 20.30 24.46 -24.55
CA ALA A 674 20.90 23.18 -24.92
C ALA A 674 20.70 22.07 -23.87
N ALA A 675 20.03 22.35 -22.75
CA ALA A 675 19.86 21.37 -21.68
C ALA A 675 19.10 20.12 -22.18
N PRO A 676 19.49 18.90 -21.75
CA PRO A 676 18.83 17.65 -22.09
C PRO A 676 17.50 17.54 -21.33
N SER A 677 16.52 18.34 -21.74
CA SER A 677 15.17 18.36 -21.21
C SER A 677 14.21 17.81 -22.26
N PHE A 678 13.04 17.32 -21.82
CA PHE A 678 12.01 16.84 -22.75
C PHE A 678 11.64 17.92 -23.76
N VAL A 679 11.47 19.18 -23.31
CA VAL A 679 11.08 20.31 -24.16
C VAL A 679 12.12 20.58 -25.25
N ASN A 680 13.39 20.69 -24.88
CA ASN A 680 14.47 21.01 -25.81
C ASN A 680 14.70 19.87 -26.81
N LEU A 681 14.64 18.62 -26.35
CA LEU A 681 14.81 17.46 -27.21
C LEU A 681 13.60 17.25 -28.12
N TYR A 682 12.39 17.44 -27.64
CA TYR A 682 11.18 17.28 -28.45
C TYR A 682 11.08 18.32 -29.58
N ALA A 683 11.74 19.47 -29.44
CA ALA A 683 11.86 20.46 -30.51
C ALA A 683 12.77 20.00 -31.67
N LYS A 684 13.67 19.04 -31.46
CA LYS A 684 14.55 18.50 -32.49
C LYS A 684 13.78 17.62 -33.49
N PRO A 685 14.21 17.51 -34.77
CA PRO A 685 13.64 16.54 -35.70
C PRO A 685 13.74 15.11 -35.17
N ALA A 686 12.74 14.26 -35.43
CA ALA A 686 12.75 12.87 -34.99
C ALA A 686 13.93 12.08 -35.57
N LYS A 687 14.44 12.48 -36.74
CA LYS A 687 15.65 11.91 -37.35
C LYS A 687 16.89 12.18 -36.50
N GLU A 688 17.08 13.42 -36.06
CA GLU A 688 18.20 13.81 -35.18
C GLU A 688 18.10 13.08 -33.83
N LEU A 689 16.89 13.00 -33.26
CA LEU A 689 16.66 12.25 -32.02
C LEU A 689 17.01 10.77 -32.17
N LYS A 690 16.68 10.15 -33.30
CA LYS A 690 16.99 8.75 -33.57
C LYS A 690 18.51 8.51 -33.67
N GLU A 691 19.24 9.43 -34.29
CA GLU A 691 20.70 9.41 -34.36
C GLU A 691 21.31 9.54 -32.95
N LEU A 692 20.85 10.51 -32.16
CA LEU A 692 21.31 10.70 -30.78
C LEU A 692 21.00 9.49 -29.89
N VAL A 693 19.83 8.86 -30.03
CA VAL A 693 19.47 7.64 -29.31
C VAL A 693 20.39 6.49 -29.70
N ALA A 694 20.67 6.32 -30.99
CA ALA A 694 21.60 5.29 -31.46
C ALA A 694 23.02 5.52 -30.88
N THR A 695 23.55 6.74 -30.97
CA THR A 695 24.83 7.11 -30.37
C THR A 695 24.85 6.85 -28.86
N ALA A 696 23.77 7.20 -28.14
CA ALA A 696 23.70 6.98 -26.69
C ALA A 696 23.77 5.49 -26.35
N PHE A 697 23.03 4.64 -27.06
CA PHE A 697 23.07 3.19 -26.86
C PHE A 697 24.42 2.58 -27.23
N GLU A 698 25.00 2.97 -28.36
CA GLU A 698 26.31 2.46 -28.80
C GLU A 698 27.41 2.84 -27.81
N SER A 699 27.46 4.11 -27.39
CA SER A 699 28.39 4.60 -26.37
C SER A 699 28.20 3.89 -25.03
N GLN A 700 26.96 3.72 -24.58
CA GLN A 700 26.65 3.01 -23.33
C GLN A 700 27.11 1.54 -23.40
N ILE A 701 26.77 0.83 -24.49
CA ILE A 701 27.14 -0.57 -24.69
C ILE A 701 28.67 -0.72 -24.80
N ASN A 702 29.35 0.18 -25.51
CA ASN A 702 30.81 0.11 -25.67
C ASN A 702 31.52 0.39 -24.34
N GLN A 703 31.08 1.41 -23.59
CA GLN A 703 31.63 1.67 -22.25
C GLN A 703 31.39 0.48 -21.32
N LEU A 704 30.19 -0.10 -21.36
CA LEU A 704 29.85 -1.27 -20.55
C LEU A 704 30.69 -2.49 -20.94
N LYS A 705 30.86 -2.79 -22.24
CA LYS A 705 31.72 -3.88 -22.71
C LYS A 705 33.18 -3.71 -22.31
N ASN A 706 33.68 -2.48 -22.26
CA ASN A 706 35.07 -2.22 -21.87
C ASN A 706 35.33 -2.45 -20.37
N HIS A 707 34.31 -2.27 -19.52
CA HIS A 707 34.43 -2.46 -18.07
C HIS A 707 33.94 -3.85 -17.63
N GLU A 708 32.86 -4.34 -18.26
CA GLU A 708 32.16 -5.58 -17.96
C GLU A 708 31.72 -6.27 -19.28
N PRO A 709 32.62 -7.00 -19.95
CA PRO A 709 32.33 -7.64 -21.25
C PRO A 709 31.12 -8.56 -21.25
N ASP A 710 30.87 -9.24 -20.11
CA ASP A 710 29.80 -10.22 -19.92
C ASP A 710 28.57 -9.64 -19.22
N SER A 711 28.42 -8.32 -19.19
CA SER A 711 27.31 -7.67 -18.47
C SER A 711 25.94 -8.12 -19.01
N PRO A 712 25.03 -8.63 -18.16
CA PRO A 712 23.72 -9.13 -18.58
C PRO A 712 22.78 -8.01 -19.06
N MET A 713 23.16 -6.73 -18.89
CA MET A 713 22.41 -5.59 -19.42
C MET A 713 22.62 -5.40 -20.93
N ILE A 714 23.70 -5.94 -21.52
CA ILE A 714 24.04 -5.74 -22.94
C ILE A 714 22.92 -6.23 -23.88
N PRO A 715 22.35 -7.45 -23.71
CA PRO A 715 21.23 -7.91 -24.54
C PRO A 715 19.98 -7.03 -24.43
N GLY A 716 19.66 -6.53 -23.24
CA GLY A 716 18.54 -5.62 -23.00
C GLY A 716 18.72 -4.28 -23.73
N LEU A 717 19.91 -3.67 -23.58
CA LEU A 717 20.27 -2.44 -24.29
C LEU A 717 20.24 -2.63 -25.81
N GLN A 718 20.70 -3.77 -26.33
CA GLN A 718 20.61 -4.10 -27.75
C GLN A 718 19.16 -4.27 -28.23
N LYS A 719 18.27 -4.84 -27.40
CA LYS A 719 16.84 -4.98 -27.70
C LYS A 719 16.15 -3.62 -27.77
N GLU A 720 16.36 -2.76 -26.77
CA GLU A 720 15.82 -1.39 -26.77
C GLU A 720 16.36 -0.56 -27.96
N MET A 721 17.65 -0.66 -28.26
CA MET A 721 18.28 0.01 -29.40
C MET A 721 17.63 -0.42 -30.73
N LYS A 722 17.36 -1.72 -30.90
CA LYS A 722 16.62 -2.24 -32.06
C LYS A 722 15.19 -1.70 -32.10
N GLY A 723 14.52 -1.59 -30.96
CA GLY A 723 13.18 -0.99 -30.84
C GLY A 723 13.15 0.46 -31.34
N ALA A 724 14.07 1.30 -30.84
CA ALA A 724 14.22 2.67 -31.30
C ALA A 724 14.58 2.77 -32.79
N ALA A 725 15.41 1.85 -33.30
CA ALA A 725 15.79 1.80 -34.71
C ALA A 725 14.60 1.49 -35.65
N LYS A 726 13.56 0.77 -35.19
CA LYS A 726 12.35 0.48 -35.97
C LYS A 726 11.43 1.70 -36.15
N ILE A 727 11.58 2.75 -35.33
CA ILE A 727 10.73 3.94 -35.43
C ILE A 727 10.99 4.67 -36.75
N ASN A 728 9.93 4.96 -37.50
CA ASN A 728 9.99 5.76 -38.72
C ASN A 728 9.97 7.25 -38.35
N ALA A 729 11.09 7.95 -38.59
CA ALA A 729 11.28 9.33 -38.16
C ALA A 729 10.29 10.31 -38.82
N ASP A 730 10.05 10.17 -40.13
CA ASP A 730 9.12 11.05 -40.85
C ASP A 730 7.69 10.92 -40.31
N LYS A 731 7.24 9.67 -40.06
CA LYS A 731 5.94 9.41 -39.44
C LYS A 731 5.87 9.96 -38.02
N ALA A 732 6.95 9.82 -37.25
CA ALA A 732 7.01 10.31 -35.87
C ALA A 732 6.90 11.85 -35.79
N ASP A 733 7.51 12.59 -36.72
CA ASP A 733 7.36 14.05 -36.79
C ASP A 733 5.95 14.47 -37.25
N VAL A 734 5.33 13.74 -38.18
CA VAL A 734 3.92 14.00 -38.57
C VAL A 734 2.96 13.73 -37.42
N GLU A 735 3.15 12.62 -36.71
CA GLU A 735 2.39 12.24 -35.52
C GLU A 735 2.54 13.27 -34.41
N ALA A 736 3.76 13.69 -34.09
CA ALA A 736 4.06 14.72 -33.12
C ALA A 736 3.36 16.06 -33.44
N ARG A 737 3.37 16.48 -34.71
CA ARG A 737 2.65 17.71 -35.13
C ARG A 737 1.15 17.60 -34.93
N LYS A 738 0.56 16.44 -35.20
CA LYS A 738 -0.88 16.19 -34.97
C LYS A 738 -1.21 16.19 -33.47
N ALA A 739 -0.44 15.45 -32.67
CA ALA A 739 -0.58 15.41 -31.22
C ALA A 739 -0.43 16.81 -30.59
N PHE A 740 0.54 17.60 -31.06
CA PHE A 740 0.75 18.96 -30.60
C PHE A 740 -0.36 19.93 -31.03
N ALA A 741 -0.87 19.81 -32.26
CA ALA A 741 -2.02 20.59 -32.72
C ALA A 741 -3.31 20.23 -31.96
N GLU A 742 -3.49 18.96 -31.62
CA GLU A 742 -4.60 18.48 -30.79
C GLU A 742 -4.50 18.98 -29.34
N TYR A 743 -3.30 18.94 -28.76
CA TYR A 743 -3.00 19.55 -27.47
C TYR A 743 -3.28 21.06 -27.46
N GLN A 744 -2.84 21.79 -28.49
CA GLN A 744 -3.09 23.24 -28.64
C GLN A 744 -4.58 23.56 -28.82
N LYS A 745 -5.31 22.76 -29.60
CA LYS A 745 -6.76 22.93 -29.81
C LYS A 745 -7.54 22.70 -28.50
N ASN A 746 -7.10 21.73 -27.69
CA ASN A 746 -7.71 21.40 -26.40
C ASN A 746 -7.35 22.40 -25.28
N THR A 747 -6.22 23.11 -25.40
CA THR A 747 -5.81 24.17 -24.46
C THR A 747 -6.32 25.56 -24.84
N GLN A 748 -6.49 25.88 -26.13
CA GLN A 748 -7.14 27.12 -26.59
C GLN A 748 -8.66 27.11 -26.38
N GLY A 749 -9.31 25.94 -26.35
CA GLY A 749 -10.71 25.81 -25.90
C GLY A 749 -10.94 26.09 -24.40
N ARG A 750 -9.87 26.40 -23.65
CA ARG A 750 -9.88 26.74 -22.21
C ARG A 750 -9.52 28.22 -21.91
N ARG A 751 -9.35 29.08 -22.92
CA ARG A 751 -9.21 30.55 -22.70
C ARG A 751 -10.51 31.29 -23.00
#